data_AF-A0AAV5DFX1-F1
#
_entry.id   AF-A0AAV5DFX1-F1
#
_cell.length_a   1.000
_cell.length_b   1.000
_cell.length_c   1.000
_cell.angle_alpha   90.00
_cell.angle_beta   90.00
_cell.angle_gamma   90.00
#
_symmetry.space_group_name_H-M   'P 1'
#
loop_
_entity.id
_entity.type
_entity.pdbx_description
1 polymer ?
#
loop_
_entity_poly.entity_id
_entity_poly.type
_entity_poly.pdbx_seq_one_letter_code
_entity_poly.pdbx_strand_id
1 'polypeptide(L)'
;MATPAAPPPRMSLTRPAVAPGRPAPPRRAATAGSRRAVSVAAAASCVLADAPQGIKVDLVDAGAQAAAARRDVNPDTVASIILGGGAGTRLFPLTRTRAKPAVPVGGCYRLIDIPMSNCINSKINKIYVLTQFNSQSLNRHIARTYNFGEGVGFGDGSVEVLAATQTAGESGKKWFQGTADAVRQFLWLFEDARLKRIENILILSGDHLYRMDYMDFVQKHVDSGADISVACVPMDESRASDFGLMKTDRNGRITDFFEKPKGEDLKSMVTFLCTDENTILALDLSRANQLDLETFGLSPEVANVYKYMASMGIYVFKTDVLLRLLRDHYPTANDFGSEVIPMAAKDFNVQAYLFDGYWEDIGTIKSFFEANLALTDQSPNFYFYDPVKPIFTSPRFLPPTKVENCKVLNSIVSHGCFLTECSVEHSVIGIRSRLESGVQLKDTMMMGADYYQTEAERFSELSEGKVPVGVGENTKIRNCIIDKNARIGKNVVITNSENVQEADRPAEGFYIRSGITVLVAEFDIDGMNNLDSASTYRTRLLLRAQVVVEEAEGQLVVNQAMLQLLNRLRLEMYRGHHMLDSYRCRAHQDQATNQHQAVSSSFNPCSFNPAKRFRFCSSSLSKQDQISNALSCLKIAIRDASELVVFLSGCPRLYQQPYSMYLLLDNCMFGRQMEMERIMNFLLQEEAPGADYPCVLPIIEPGKVGKTTMIEYACNDDRVRNRFSQTLCFSQDSLKDAKRITNLSDCDVIKHHNHAIQEERMLVIIELTREIDESSWKKLYSDCKRRLASGSKIIITSRPETIARFGTTRALRVQFLDEEAYWYFFKVRTFGSTNIEDHPELASIAMKIVRELTGVSSVHTFTASC
;
A
#
# COMPACT_ATOMS: atom_id res chain seq x y z
N MET A 1 -64.80 3.58 -34.99
CA MET A 1 -64.38 2.26 -35.52
C MET A 1 -63.11 2.45 -36.31
N ALA A 2 -62.01 1.79 -35.94
CA ALA A 2 -60.96 1.28 -36.85
C ALA A 2 -59.83 0.65 -36.01
N THR A 3 -59.61 -0.64 -36.21
CA THR A 3 -58.48 -1.45 -35.73
C THR A 3 -57.37 -1.52 -36.79
N PRO A 4 -56.10 -1.80 -36.41
CA PRO A 4 -54.93 -1.39 -37.19
C PRO A 4 -54.30 -2.50 -38.05
N ALA A 5 -53.58 -2.04 -39.08
CA ALA A 5 -52.76 -2.81 -40.02
C ALA A 5 -51.27 -2.81 -39.62
N ALA A 6 -50.55 -3.88 -39.98
CA ALA A 6 -49.12 -4.13 -39.70
C ALA A 6 -48.18 -3.52 -40.78
N PRO A 7 -46.93 -3.12 -40.44
CA PRO A 7 -45.99 -2.56 -41.42
C PRO A 7 -44.87 -3.52 -41.91
N PRO A 8 -44.19 -3.19 -43.03
CA PRO A 8 -43.30 -4.06 -43.83
C PRO A 8 -41.78 -3.82 -43.59
N PRO A 9 -40.85 -4.57 -44.26
CA PRO A 9 -39.42 -4.57 -43.95
C PRO A 9 -38.59 -3.51 -44.73
N ARG A 10 -37.44 -3.13 -44.18
CA ARG A 10 -36.50 -2.12 -44.73
C ARG A 10 -35.49 -2.72 -45.72
N MET A 11 -35.32 -2.05 -46.88
CA MET A 11 -34.25 -2.26 -47.86
C MET A 11 -33.04 -1.34 -47.63
N SER A 12 -31.93 -1.80 -48.21
CA SER A 12 -30.52 -1.40 -48.22
C SER A 12 -30.15 -0.04 -48.84
N LEU A 13 -28.97 0.48 -48.46
CA LEU A 13 -28.10 1.28 -49.34
C LEU A 13 -26.62 0.84 -49.22
N THR A 14 -25.99 0.84 -50.39
CA THR A 14 -24.73 0.21 -50.82
C THR A 14 -23.49 1.12 -50.72
N ARG A 15 -22.30 0.53 -50.54
CA ARG A 15 -20.97 1.12 -50.86
C ARG A 15 -20.54 0.70 -52.29
N PRO A 16 -19.78 1.52 -53.05
CA PRO A 16 -19.47 1.25 -54.46
C PRO A 16 -18.13 0.51 -54.71
N ALA A 17 -18.22 -0.42 -55.68
CA ALA A 17 -17.30 -0.93 -56.71
C ALA A 17 -15.75 -0.93 -56.58
N VAL A 18 -15.17 -2.11 -56.83
CA VAL A 18 -13.78 -2.37 -57.29
C VAL A 18 -13.82 -3.39 -58.45
N ALA A 19 -13.06 -3.17 -59.54
CA ALA A 19 -12.46 -4.17 -60.47
C ALA A 19 -11.72 -3.45 -61.62
N PRO A 20 -10.80 -4.05 -62.44
CA PRO A 20 -10.31 -5.46 -62.54
C PRO A 20 -8.74 -5.58 -62.50
N GLY A 21 -8.00 -6.70 -62.53
CA GLY A 21 -8.23 -8.14 -62.65
C GLY A 21 -7.37 -8.80 -63.75
N ARG A 22 -6.41 -9.71 -63.38
CA ARG A 22 -5.94 -10.99 -64.04
C ARG A 22 -4.40 -11.22 -64.05
N PRO A 23 -3.88 -12.48 -64.21
CA PRO A 23 -4.47 -13.82 -64.03
C PRO A 23 -3.60 -14.86 -63.23
N ALA A 24 -4.17 -16.03 -62.91
CA ALA A 24 -3.54 -17.22 -62.30
C ALA A 24 -2.80 -18.10 -63.35
N PRO A 25 -1.92 -19.10 -63.01
CA PRO A 25 -2.30 -20.41 -62.39
C PRO A 25 -1.11 -21.09 -61.60
N PRO A 26 -1.02 -22.43 -61.32
CA PRO A 26 -1.97 -23.53 -61.13
C PRO A 26 -1.84 -24.29 -59.77
N ARG A 27 -2.75 -25.26 -59.54
CA ARG A 27 -2.78 -26.23 -58.43
C ARG A 27 -1.61 -27.25 -58.45
N ARG A 28 -1.10 -27.66 -57.27
CA ARG A 28 -0.49 -29.00 -57.05
C ARG A 28 -0.52 -29.45 -55.59
N ALA A 29 -0.35 -30.76 -55.43
CA ALA A 29 -0.75 -31.64 -54.34
C ALA A 29 0.02 -31.51 -53.00
N ALA A 30 -0.60 -32.09 -51.97
CA ALA A 30 -0.09 -32.22 -50.61
C ALA A 30 1.16 -33.12 -50.53
N THR A 31 2.18 -32.64 -49.82
CA THR A 31 3.27 -33.44 -49.25
C THR A 31 3.64 -32.87 -47.88
N ALA A 32 3.79 -33.76 -46.90
CA ALA A 32 4.17 -33.46 -45.54
C ALA A 32 5.50 -32.68 -45.46
N GLY A 33 5.54 -31.64 -44.63
CA GLY A 33 6.70 -30.79 -44.44
C GLY A 33 6.75 -30.20 -43.03
N SER A 34 7.88 -30.44 -42.37
CA SER A 34 8.32 -30.00 -41.04
C SER A 34 7.85 -28.60 -40.62
N ARG A 35 7.26 -28.50 -39.41
CA ARG A 35 6.98 -27.22 -38.74
C ARG A 35 8.30 -26.58 -38.31
N ARG A 36 8.80 -25.62 -39.09
CA ARG A 36 9.77 -24.61 -38.62
C ARG A 36 9.03 -23.60 -37.75
N ALA A 37 9.33 -23.61 -36.46
CA ALA A 37 9.00 -22.51 -35.55
C ALA A 37 9.85 -21.29 -35.94
N VAL A 38 9.20 -20.13 -36.06
CA VAL A 38 9.85 -18.84 -36.24
C VAL A 38 10.32 -18.40 -34.86
N SER A 39 11.63 -18.42 -34.61
CA SER A 39 12.25 -17.83 -33.43
C SER A 39 12.38 -16.32 -33.64
N VAL A 40 11.76 -15.55 -32.75
CA VAL A 40 12.07 -14.12 -32.57
C VAL A 40 13.22 -14.07 -31.56
N ALA A 41 14.43 -13.84 -32.05
CA ALA A 41 15.60 -13.64 -31.21
C ALA A 41 15.51 -12.24 -30.55
N ALA A 42 15.22 -12.21 -29.26
CA ALA A 42 15.50 -11.05 -28.42
C ALA A 42 16.96 -11.21 -27.92
N ALA A 43 17.87 -10.44 -28.50
CA ALA A 43 19.23 -10.33 -28.02
C ALA A 43 19.23 -9.51 -26.72
N ALA A 44 19.29 -10.17 -25.57
CA ALA A 44 19.63 -9.54 -24.31
C ALA A 44 21.16 -9.37 -24.28
N SER A 45 21.63 -8.15 -24.52
CA SER A 45 23.05 -7.82 -24.43
C SER A 45 23.34 -7.36 -23.00
N CYS A 46 24.35 -7.96 -22.37
CA CYS A 46 24.93 -7.44 -21.14
C CYS A 46 25.54 -6.06 -21.42
N VAL A 47 25.14 -5.04 -20.66
CA VAL A 47 25.90 -3.78 -20.53
C VAL A 47 25.91 -3.45 -19.04
N LEU A 48 26.99 -3.82 -18.38
CA LEU A 48 27.34 -3.28 -17.06
C LEU A 48 27.78 -1.83 -17.29
N ALA A 49 27.28 -0.92 -16.45
CA ALA A 49 27.53 0.51 -16.57
C ALA A 49 29.04 0.81 -16.68
N ASP A 50 29.43 1.59 -17.71
CA ASP A 50 30.75 2.17 -18.00
C ASP A 50 31.79 1.42 -18.87
N ALA A 51 31.39 0.45 -19.73
CA ALA A 51 32.27 -0.07 -20.80
C ALA A 51 32.00 0.56 -22.20
N PRO A 52 33.01 0.75 -23.07
CA PRO A 52 32.82 1.30 -24.41
C PRO A 52 31.93 0.35 -25.26
N GLN A 53 30.89 0.92 -25.87
CA GLN A 53 29.87 0.21 -26.64
C GLN A 53 30.49 -0.65 -27.77
N GLY A 54 30.23 -1.96 -27.80
CA GLY A 54 30.50 -2.74 -29.02
C GLY A 54 30.70 -4.27 -28.95
N ILE A 55 30.70 -4.93 -27.79
CA ILE A 55 31.06 -6.37 -27.74
C ILE A 55 29.81 -7.23 -27.47
N LYS A 56 29.42 -8.03 -28.47
CA LYS A 56 28.40 -9.08 -28.35
C LYS A 56 29.05 -10.36 -27.79
N VAL A 57 28.40 -10.97 -26.80
CA VAL A 57 28.78 -12.30 -26.30
C VAL A 57 27.95 -13.34 -27.06
N ASP A 58 28.57 -14.05 -28.00
CA ASP A 58 27.96 -15.20 -28.68
C ASP A 58 28.39 -16.48 -27.95
N LEU A 59 27.42 -17.21 -27.38
CA LEU A 59 27.66 -18.52 -26.76
C LEU A 59 27.73 -19.60 -27.85
N VAL A 60 28.80 -20.40 -27.84
CA VAL A 60 28.94 -21.59 -28.68
C VAL A 60 28.26 -22.76 -27.96
N ASP A 61 27.27 -23.38 -28.60
CA ASP A 61 26.48 -24.48 -28.06
C ASP A 61 27.35 -25.75 -27.95
N ALA A 62 27.93 -25.96 -26.76
CA ALA A 62 28.79 -27.11 -26.47
C ALA A 62 27.96 -28.31 -25.97
N GLY A 63 27.69 -29.24 -26.88
CA GLY A 63 27.65 -30.68 -26.58
C GLY A 63 26.38 -31.24 -25.94
N ALA A 64 25.46 -31.68 -26.79
CA ALA A 64 24.46 -32.69 -26.44
C ALA A 64 25.14 -34.02 -26.04
N GLN A 65 25.26 -34.31 -24.73
CA GLN A 65 25.53 -35.66 -24.24
C GLN A 65 24.62 -36.05 -23.07
N ALA A 66 23.95 -37.20 -23.26
CA ALA A 66 23.25 -38.06 -22.31
C ALA A 66 22.04 -37.48 -21.55
N ALA A 67 20.87 -37.47 -22.21
CA ALA A 67 19.56 -37.40 -21.56
C ALA A 67 19.26 -38.70 -20.78
N ALA A 68 19.89 -38.88 -19.62
CA ALA A 68 19.24 -39.59 -18.52
C ALA A 68 18.01 -38.77 -18.13
N ALA A 69 16.88 -39.41 -17.81
CA ALA A 69 15.63 -38.72 -17.47
C ALA A 69 15.87 -37.71 -16.32
N ARG A 70 16.13 -36.44 -16.67
CA ARG A 70 16.31 -35.35 -15.71
C ARG A 70 15.02 -35.26 -14.91
N ARG A 71 15.13 -35.45 -13.59
CA ARG A 71 14.02 -35.25 -12.69
C ARG A 71 13.97 -33.75 -12.40
N ASP A 72 13.03 -33.07 -13.03
CA ASP A 72 12.78 -31.65 -12.76
C ASP A 72 12.44 -31.48 -11.27
N VAL A 73 13.09 -30.53 -10.61
CA VAL A 73 12.83 -30.21 -9.22
C VAL A 73 11.41 -29.65 -9.11
N ASN A 74 10.63 -30.15 -8.15
CA ASN A 74 9.29 -29.65 -7.90
C ASN A 74 9.39 -28.32 -7.11
N PRO A 75 8.82 -27.20 -7.60
CA PRO A 75 8.78 -25.94 -6.86
C PRO A 75 8.17 -26.05 -5.45
N ASP A 76 7.25 -27.00 -5.22
CA ASP A 76 6.62 -27.22 -3.90
C ASP A 76 7.61 -27.65 -2.81
N THR A 77 8.77 -28.19 -3.19
CA THR A 77 9.85 -28.60 -2.26
C THR A 77 10.86 -27.49 -2.01
N VAL A 78 10.61 -26.28 -2.52
CA VAL A 78 11.45 -25.10 -2.34
C VAL A 78 10.73 -24.07 -1.49
N ALA A 79 11.41 -23.52 -0.48
CA ALA A 79 10.96 -22.34 0.25
C ALA A 79 11.94 -21.18 0.02
N SER A 80 11.43 -19.96 -0.01
CA SER A 80 12.26 -18.76 -0.13
C SER A 80 12.24 -17.95 1.16
N ILE A 81 13.41 -17.50 1.59
CA ILE A 81 13.60 -16.54 2.68
C ILE A 81 14.20 -15.27 2.11
N ILE A 82 13.41 -14.20 2.12
CA ILE A 82 13.84 -12.88 1.71
C ILE A 82 14.34 -12.13 2.93
N LEU A 83 15.61 -11.78 2.92
CA LEU A 83 16.25 -10.96 3.93
C LEU A 83 15.95 -9.50 3.65
N GLY A 84 15.00 -8.94 4.40
CA GLY A 84 14.59 -7.54 4.30
C GLY A 84 15.64 -6.53 4.79
N GLY A 85 16.83 -7.00 5.14
CA GLY A 85 17.94 -6.17 5.59
C GLY A 85 17.80 -5.68 7.04
N GLY A 86 18.91 -5.14 7.54
CA GLY A 86 18.99 -4.57 8.89
C GLY A 86 18.47 -3.14 8.99
N ALA A 87 19.10 -2.32 9.83
CA ALA A 87 18.74 -0.90 10.01
C ALA A 87 18.80 -0.01 8.75
N GLY A 88 19.27 -0.55 7.61
CA GLY A 88 19.19 0.13 6.32
C GLY A 88 20.05 1.39 6.22
N THR A 89 21.13 1.48 7.00
CA THR A 89 21.97 2.68 7.16
C THR A 89 22.60 3.18 5.86
N ARG A 90 22.93 2.28 4.92
CA ARG A 90 23.50 2.64 3.60
C ARG A 90 22.52 3.37 2.66
N LEU A 91 21.20 3.17 2.86
CA LEU A 91 20.13 3.90 2.16
C LEU A 91 19.55 5.04 3.00
N PHE A 92 20.15 5.36 4.13
CA PHE A 92 19.74 6.54 4.89
C PHE A 92 19.97 7.80 4.03
N PRO A 93 19.00 8.71 3.92
CA PRO A 93 17.81 8.86 4.77
C PRO A 93 16.52 8.18 4.28
N LEU A 94 16.53 7.46 3.15
CA LEU A 94 15.35 6.79 2.59
C LEU A 94 14.79 5.68 3.48
N THR A 95 15.57 5.20 4.45
CA THR A 95 15.19 4.19 5.44
C THR A 95 14.85 4.80 6.81
N ARG A 96 14.78 6.14 6.94
CA ARG A 96 14.52 6.84 8.21
C ARG A 96 13.21 6.43 8.87
N THR A 97 12.14 6.26 8.08
CA THR A 97 10.78 5.96 8.58
C THR A 97 10.18 4.70 7.97
N ARG A 98 10.97 3.94 7.20
CA ARG A 98 10.51 2.73 6.48
C ARG A 98 11.59 1.67 6.44
N ALA A 99 11.18 0.41 6.40
CA ALA A 99 12.11 -0.70 6.19
C ALA A 99 12.73 -0.61 4.79
N LYS A 100 13.98 -1.08 4.66
CA LYS A 100 14.70 -1.11 3.37
C LYS A 100 13.87 -1.69 2.21
N PRO A 101 13.17 -2.83 2.36
CA PRO A 101 12.42 -3.43 1.26
C PRO A 101 11.19 -2.62 0.83
N ALA A 102 10.75 -1.67 1.67
CA ALA A 102 9.64 -0.79 1.39
C ALA A 102 10.03 0.49 0.64
N VAL A 103 11.33 0.71 0.37
CA VAL A 103 11.81 1.86 -0.39
C VAL A 103 11.24 1.81 -1.82
N PRO A 104 10.59 2.89 -2.30
CA PRO A 104 10.06 2.96 -3.66
C PRO A 104 11.15 2.90 -4.74
N VAL A 105 10.90 2.21 -5.84
CA VAL A 105 11.84 2.08 -6.99
C VAL A 105 11.04 2.10 -8.30
N GLY A 106 11.64 2.54 -9.40
CA GLY A 106 11.04 2.50 -10.74
C GLY A 106 9.72 3.27 -10.85
N GLY A 107 9.52 4.29 -10.02
CA GLY A 107 8.34 5.17 -10.00
C GLY A 107 7.09 4.60 -9.29
N CYS A 108 6.79 3.31 -9.44
CA CYS A 108 5.58 2.72 -8.84
C CYS A 108 5.82 1.47 -7.96
N TYR A 109 6.98 0.83 -8.09
CA TYR A 109 7.37 -0.41 -7.39
C TYR A 109 8.02 -0.13 -6.03
N ARG A 110 8.34 -1.20 -5.31
CA ARG A 110 9.20 -1.20 -4.11
C ARG A 110 10.29 -2.25 -4.24
N LEU A 111 11.40 -2.11 -3.51
CA LEU A 111 12.51 -3.06 -3.56
C LEU A 111 12.08 -4.51 -3.35
N ILE A 112 11.15 -4.76 -2.40
CA ILE A 112 10.61 -6.10 -2.13
C ILE A 112 9.90 -6.74 -3.34
N ASP A 113 9.41 -5.95 -4.29
CA ASP A 113 8.69 -6.46 -5.44
C ASP A 113 9.57 -7.31 -6.36
N ILE A 114 10.88 -7.04 -6.40
CA ILE A 114 11.84 -7.78 -7.23
C ILE A 114 11.95 -9.25 -6.79
N PRO A 115 12.42 -9.57 -5.57
CA PRO A 115 12.55 -10.96 -5.15
C PRO A 115 11.19 -11.66 -5.05
N MET A 116 10.13 -10.96 -4.64
CA MET A 116 8.76 -11.53 -4.61
C MET A 116 8.29 -11.97 -5.99
N SER A 117 8.45 -11.11 -6.99
CA SER A 117 8.02 -11.43 -8.36
C SER A 117 8.85 -12.53 -8.98
N ASN A 118 10.16 -12.56 -8.73
CA ASN A 118 11.03 -13.64 -9.19
C ASN A 118 10.61 -14.99 -8.55
N CYS A 119 10.24 -15.01 -7.26
CA CYS A 119 9.71 -16.23 -6.62
C CYS A 119 8.42 -16.70 -7.30
N ILE A 120 7.46 -15.79 -7.51
CA ILE A 120 6.17 -16.10 -8.14
C ILE A 120 6.36 -16.60 -9.58
N ASN A 121 7.19 -15.92 -10.37
CA ASN A 121 7.49 -16.31 -11.74
C ASN A 121 8.24 -17.65 -11.81
N SER A 122 8.99 -18.00 -10.76
CA SER A 122 9.64 -19.30 -10.57
C SER A 122 8.72 -20.35 -9.94
N LYS A 123 7.44 -20.05 -9.74
CA LYS A 123 6.42 -20.91 -9.10
C LYS A 123 6.75 -21.31 -7.65
N ILE A 124 7.61 -20.56 -6.97
CA ILE A 124 7.92 -20.75 -5.55
C ILE A 124 6.86 -20.00 -4.74
N ASN A 125 6.01 -20.75 -4.05
CA ASN A 125 4.81 -20.22 -3.40
C ASN A 125 4.91 -20.13 -1.86
N LYS A 126 6.01 -20.61 -1.26
CA LYS A 126 6.30 -20.51 0.18
C LYS A 126 7.39 -19.48 0.41
N ILE A 127 6.99 -18.27 0.81
CA ILE A 127 7.89 -17.12 0.88
C ILE A 127 7.83 -16.51 2.28
N TYR A 128 9.00 -16.43 2.93
CA TYR A 128 9.18 -15.81 4.23
C TYR A 128 9.98 -14.52 4.09
N VAL A 129 9.45 -13.41 4.59
CA VAL A 129 10.12 -12.11 4.53
C VAL A 129 10.60 -11.74 5.94
N LEU A 130 11.91 -11.84 6.18
CA LEU A 130 12.52 -11.47 7.45
C LEU A 130 12.76 -9.96 7.49
N THR A 131 12.26 -9.27 8.52
CA THR A 131 12.51 -7.84 8.71
C THR A 131 12.87 -7.50 10.15
N GLN A 132 13.90 -6.68 10.37
CA GLN A 132 14.24 -6.20 11.71
C GLN A 132 13.24 -5.15 12.21
N PHE A 133 12.73 -4.33 11.30
CA PHE A 133 11.84 -3.21 11.63
C PHE A 133 10.47 -3.49 11.04
N ASN A 134 9.48 -3.66 11.92
CA ASN A 134 8.10 -3.81 11.51
C ASN A 134 7.58 -2.48 10.95
N SER A 135 7.65 -2.30 9.63
CA SER A 135 7.09 -1.12 8.99
C SER A 135 5.66 -1.42 8.52
N GLN A 136 4.70 -0.67 9.06
CA GLN A 136 3.29 -0.72 8.64
C GLN A 136 3.15 -0.62 7.11
N SER A 137 4.02 0.17 6.47
CA SER A 137 4.06 0.33 5.02
C SER A 137 4.44 -0.97 4.29
N LEU A 138 5.42 -1.74 4.77
CA LEU A 138 5.81 -3.02 4.15
C LEU A 138 4.69 -4.05 4.28
N ASN A 139 4.16 -4.24 5.50
CA ASN A 139 3.09 -5.22 5.73
C ASN A 139 1.85 -4.90 4.92
N ARG A 140 1.44 -3.62 4.87
CA ARG A 140 0.33 -3.16 4.05
C ARG A 140 0.55 -3.44 2.56
N HIS A 141 1.78 -3.25 2.07
CA HIS A 141 2.12 -3.49 0.67
C HIS A 141 2.09 -4.99 0.35
N ILE A 142 2.70 -5.83 1.18
CA ILE A 142 2.70 -7.28 0.99
C ILE A 142 1.27 -7.82 1.05
N ALA A 143 0.49 -7.43 2.07
CA ALA A 143 -0.89 -7.87 2.23
C ALA A 143 -1.79 -7.43 1.06
N ARG A 144 -1.58 -6.24 0.49
CA ARG A 144 -2.37 -5.77 -0.65
C ARG A 144 -1.96 -6.37 -1.99
N THR A 145 -0.70 -6.78 -2.12
CA THR A 145 -0.12 -7.17 -3.41
C THR A 145 -0.03 -8.67 -3.59
N TYR A 146 0.30 -9.39 -2.52
CA TYR A 146 0.68 -10.81 -2.57
C TYR A 146 -0.21 -11.72 -1.72
N ASN A 147 -1.07 -11.18 -0.84
CA ASN A 147 -2.10 -11.97 -0.15
C ASN A 147 -3.41 -11.96 -0.96
N PHE A 148 -3.48 -12.82 -1.96
CA PHE A 148 -4.69 -13.00 -2.78
C PHE A 148 -5.78 -13.73 -1.98
N GLY A 149 -6.65 -12.97 -1.35
CA GLY A 149 -7.73 -13.45 -0.47
C GLY A 149 -8.89 -14.20 -1.14
N GLU A 150 -8.81 -14.58 -2.42
CA GLU A 150 -9.87 -15.31 -3.11
C GLU A 150 -9.29 -16.26 -4.17
N GLY A 151 -9.32 -17.57 -3.89
CA GLY A 151 -9.68 -18.67 -4.82
C GLY A 151 -9.06 -18.81 -6.22
N VAL A 152 -8.18 -17.93 -6.70
CA VAL A 152 -7.56 -18.00 -8.01
C VAL A 152 -6.09 -17.61 -7.89
N GLY A 153 -5.21 -18.61 -7.86
CA GLY A 153 -3.82 -18.47 -8.32
C GLY A 153 -2.68 -18.69 -7.31
N PHE A 154 -2.91 -19.11 -6.06
CA PHE A 154 -1.80 -19.36 -5.12
C PHE A 154 -1.84 -20.69 -4.35
N GLY A 155 -2.63 -21.69 -4.78
CA GLY A 155 -2.57 -23.06 -4.23
C GLY A 155 -2.53 -23.13 -2.70
N ASP A 156 -1.56 -23.89 -2.16
CA ASP A 156 -1.20 -24.00 -0.74
C ASP A 156 -0.13 -22.98 -0.28
N GLY A 157 0.20 -22.00 -1.14
CA GLY A 157 1.27 -21.05 -0.92
C GLY A 157 0.92 -19.97 0.08
N SER A 158 1.92 -19.55 0.86
CA SER A 158 1.80 -18.51 1.89
C SER A 158 2.97 -17.54 1.81
N VAL A 159 2.66 -16.24 1.90
CA VAL A 159 3.64 -15.18 2.12
C VAL A 159 3.54 -14.71 3.56
N GLU A 160 4.59 -14.94 4.34
CA GLU A 160 4.61 -14.59 5.76
C GLU A 160 5.72 -13.59 6.07
N VAL A 161 5.37 -12.51 6.78
CA VAL A 161 6.35 -11.51 7.22
C VAL A 161 6.75 -11.84 8.66
N LEU A 162 8.02 -12.15 8.85
CA LEU A 162 8.59 -12.52 10.13
C LEU A 162 9.44 -11.35 10.65
N ALA A 163 8.90 -10.64 11.64
CA ALA A 163 9.57 -9.51 12.24
C ALA A 163 10.35 -9.94 13.49
N ALA A 164 11.56 -9.40 13.69
CA ALA A 164 12.29 -9.55 14.94
C ALA A 164 11.42 -9.06 16.12
N THR A 165 11.21 -9.88 17.15
CA THR A 165 10.50 -9.47 18.36
C THR A 165 11.47 -8.85 19.37
N GLN A 166 11.18 -7.64 19.86
CA GLN A 166 11.79 -7.15 21.11
C GLN A 166 11.15 -7.89 22.29
N THR A 167 11.84 -8.87 22.87
CA THR A 167 11.44 -9.46 24.15
C THR A 167 12.03 -8.61 25.28
N ALA A 168 11.34 -8.41 26.41
CA ALA A 168 11.92 -7.70 27.56
C ALA A 168 12.91 -8.61 28.34
N GLY A 169 14.07 -8.06 28.75
CA GLY A 169 15.10 -8.74 29.56
C GLY A 169 16.54 -8.54 29.06
N GLU A 170 17.56 -8.99 29.81
CA GLU A 170 18.98 -8.94 29.39
C GLU A 170 19.25 -9.76 28.12
N SER A 171 18.46 -10.82 27.90
CA SER A 171 18.43 -11.64 26.67
C SER A 171 17.68 -10.95 25.51
N GLY A 172 16.93 -9.88 25.82
CA GLY A 172 15.94 -9.22 24.97
C GLY A 172 16.45 -8.07 24.07
N LYS A 173 17.76 -7.79 24.12
CA LYS A 173 18.43 -6.77 23.30
C LYS A 173 18.92 -7.29 21.94
N LYS A 174 18.50 -8.45 21.47
CA LYS A 174 19.06 -9.05 20.25
C LYS A 174 18.23 -8.69 19.01
N TRP A 175 18.42 -7.46 18.51
CA TRP A 175 18.17 -7.17 17.09
C TRP A 175 18.96 -8.18 16.23
N PHE A 176 18.52 -8.51 15.00
CA PHE A 176 19.33 -9.45 14.21
C PHE A 176 20.73 -8.87 14.06
N GLN A 177 21.72 -9.64 14.49
CA GLN A 177 23.12 -9.21 14.46
C GLN A 177 23.69 -9.23 13.05
N GLY A 178 23.08 -10.03 12.17
CA GLY A 178 23.38 -10.11 10.75
C GLY A 178 22.39 -11.01 10.01
N THR A 179 22.73 -11.36 8.77
CA THR A 179 21.87 -12.14 7.88
C THR A 179 21.65 -13.59 8.33
N ALA A 180 22.69 -14.26 8.83
CA ALA A 180 22.60 -15.63 9.34
C ALA A 180 21.90 -15.69 10.70
N ASP A 181 22.13 -14.70 11.58
CA ASP A 181 21.40 -14.60 12.86
C ASP A 181 19.89 -14.41 12.63
N ALA A 182 19.50 -13.63 11.62
CA ALA A 182 18.09 -13.45 11.26
C ALA A 182 17.40 -14.78 10.92
N VAL A 183 18.02 -15.60 10.06
CA VAL A 183 17.49 -16.93 9.71
C VAL A 183 17.54 -17.86 10.92
N ARG A 184 18.63 -17.82 11.71
CA ARG A 184 18.82 -18.65 12.90
C ARG A 184 17.69 -18.49 13.92
N GLN A 185 17.20 -17.26 14.14
CA GLN A 185 16.11 -16.98 15.08
C GLN A 185 14.77 -17.62 14.68
N PHE A 186 14.59 -17.97 13.40
CA PHE A 186 13.37 -18.55 12.86
C PHE A 186 13.53 -20.00 12.37
N LEU A 187 14.64 -20.68 12.70
CA LEU A 187 14.87 -22.08 12.28
C LEU A 187 13.75 -23.03 12.71
N TRP A 188 13.14 -22.76 13.87
CA TRP A 188 12.04 -23.55 14.41
C TRP A 188 10.82 -23.63 13.47
N LEU A 189 10.64 -22.65 12.57
CA LEU A 189 9.60 -22.72 11.54
C LEU A 189 9.83 -23.91 10.61
N PHE A 190 11.07 -24.10 10.15
CA PHE A 190 11.47 -25.16 9.23
C PHE A 190 11.54 -26.55 9.89
N GLU A 191 11.39 -26.61 11.22
CA GLU A 191 11.25 -27.86 11.97
C GLU A 191 9.78 -28.34 12.07
N ASP A 192 8.80 -27.50 11.71
CA ASP A 192 7.38 -27.85 11.71
C ASP A 192 7.13 -29.05 10.79
N ALA A 193 6.34 -30.02 11.26
CA ALA A 193 5.96 -31.21 10.51
C ALA A 193 5.33 -30.89 9.15
N ARG A 194 4.69 -29.71 9.00
CA ARG A 194 4.11 -29.22 7.74
C ARG A 194 5.15 -28.76 6.72
N LEU A 195 6.34 -28.34 7.17
CA LEU A 195 7.44 -27.88 6.32
C LEU A 195 8.50 -28.96 6.05
N LYS A 196 8.34 -30.17 6.58
CA LYS A 196 9.23 -31.32 6.30
C LYS A 196 9.35 -31.72 4.82
N ARG A 197 8.46 -31.22 3.96
CA ARG A 197 8.52 -31.44 2.50
C ARG A 197 9.49 -30.48 1.78
N ILE A 198 10.03 -29.48 2.48
CA ILE A 198 10.97 -28.52 1.91
C ILE A 198 12.38 -29.12 1.91
N GLU A 199 12.87 -29.43 0.72
CA GLU A 199 14.20 -30.02 0.48
C GLU A 199 15.26 -28.94 0.32
N ASN A 200 14.90 -27.80 -0.27
CA ASN A 200 15.81 -26.70 -0.57
C ASN A 200 15.27 -25.35 -0.08
N ILE A 201 16.14 -24.54 0.50
CA ILE A 201 15.84 -23.19 0.97
C ILE A 201 16.64 -22.18 0.16
N LEU A 202 15.93 -21.26 -0.48
CA LEU A 202 16.48 -20.16 -1.26
C LEU A 202 16.57 -18.90 -0.38
N ILE A 203 17.78 -18.42 -0.10
CA ILE A 203 18.04 -17.18 0.64
C ILE A 203 18.24 -16.05 -0.37
N LEU A 204 17.43 -15.00 -0.26
CA LEU A 204 17.41 -13.86 -1.18
C LEU A 204 17.69 -12.54 -0.45
N SER A 205 18.44 -11.65 -1.09
CA SER A 205 18.52 -10.26 -0.64
C SER A 205 17.32 -9.44 -1.12
N GLY A 206 16.86 -8.51 -0.28
CA GLY A 206 15.69 -7.66 -0.52
C GLY A 206 15.96 -6.32 -1.23
N ASP A 207 17.16 -6.09 -1.74
CA ASP A 207 17.68 -4.78 -2.16
C ASP A 207 18.50 -4.79 -3.46
N HIS A 208 18.33 -5.81 -4.31
CA HIS A 208 18.97 -5.91 -5.62
C HIS A 208 17.96 -5.73 -6.75
N LEU A 209 18.39 -5.17 -7.88
CA LEU A 209 17.59 -5.05 -9.11
C LEU A 209 18.03 -6.11 -10.13
N TYR A 210 17.18 -7.09 -10.40
CA TYR A 210 17.47 -8.20 -11.31
C TYR A 210 16.20 -8.97 -11.68
N ARG A 211 16.28 -9.80 -12.72
CA ARG A 211 15.23 -10.79 -13.08
C ARG A 211 15.89 -12.15 -13.23
N MET A 212 15.46 -13.13 -12.43
CA MET A 212 16.05 -14.46 -12.41
C MET A 212 14.96 -15.52 -12.27
N ASP A 213 15.11 -16.63 -13.01
CA ASP A 213 14.36 -17.85 -12.75
C ASP A 213 15.10 -18.66 -11.69
N TYR A 214 14.53 -18.77 -10.51
CA TYR A 214 15.16 -19.50 -9.42
C TYR A 214 15.12 -21.01 -9.63
N MET A 215 14.18 -21.54 -10.43
CA MET A 215 14.12 -22.98 -10.64
C MET A 215 15.29 -23.48 -11.49
N ASP A 216 15.82 -22.67 -12.41
CA ASP A 216 17.05 -23.01 -13.14
C ASP A 216 18.25 -23.09 -12.17
N PHE A 217 18.31 -22.17 -11.20
CA PHE A 217 19.34 -22.16 -10.17
C PHE A 217 19.23 -23.35 -9.20
N VAL A 218 18.01 -23.64 -8.72
CA VAL A 218 17.76 -24.80 -7.86
C VAL A 218 17.99 -26.11 -8.61
N GLN A 219 17.64 -26.18 -9.90
CA GLN A 219 17.92 -27.37 -10.71
C GLN A 219 19.42 -27.63 -10.82
N LYS A 220 20.24 -26.59 -11.09
CA LYS A 220 21.69 -26.76 -11.11
C LYS A 220 22.24 -27.18 -9.75
N HIS A 221 21.72 -26.62 -8.65
CA HIS A 221 22.08 -27.02 -7.29
C HIS A 221 21.87 -28.52 -7.04
N VAL A 222 20.71 -29.05 -7.47
CA VAL A 222 20.37 -30.47 -7.35
C VAL A 222 21.21 -31.33 -8.30
N ASP A 223 21.34 -30.94 -9.56
CA ASP A 223 22.13 -31.66 -10.58
C ASP A 223 23.60 -31.80 -10.16
N SER A 224 24.19 -30.78 -9.52
CA SER A 224 25.57 -30.81 -9.04
C SER A 224 25.74 -31.52 -7.69
N GLY A 225 24.65 -31.95 -7.05
CA GLY A 225 24.65 -32.52 -5.70
C GLY A 225 25.21 -31.55 -4.65
N ALA A 226 25.09 -30.25 -4.87
CA ALA A 226 25.64 -29.22 -4.00
C ALA A 226 24.96 -29.24 -2.63
N ASP A 227 25.71 -28.93 -1.57
CA ASP A 227 25.13 -28.66 -0.25
C ASP A 227 24.68 -27.21 -0.14
N ILE A 228 25.44 -26.33 -0.80
CA ILE A 228 25.16 -24.91 -0.95
C ILE A 228 25.48 -24.51 -2.38
N SER A 229 24.63 -23.69 -3.01
CA SER A 229 24.98 -23.01 -4.25
C SER A 229 24.91 -21.50 -4.07
N VAL A 230 25.88 -20.78 -4.64
CA VAL A 230 26.01 -19.32 -4.56
C VAL A 230 25.87 -18.73 -5.95
N ALA A 231 24.89 -17.85 -6.17
CA ALA A 231 24.77 -17.13 -7.43
C ALA A 231 25.86 -16.05 -7.53
N CYS A 232 26.55 -15.98 -8.67
CA CYS A 232 27.66 -15.08 -8.91
C CYS A 232 27.56 -14.39 -10.27
N VAL A 233 28.20 -13.21 -10.36
CA VAL A 233 28.34 -12.42 -11.58
C VAL A 233 29.81 -12.07 -11.84
N PRO A 234 30.25 -12.00 -13.10
CA PRO A 234 31.56 -11.47 -13.45
C PRO A 234 31.63 -9.98 -13.08
N MET A 235 32.78 -9.53 -12.58
CA MET A 235 32.95 -8.17 -12.08
C MET A 235 34.32 -7.60 -12.41
N ASP A 236 34.34 -6.31 -12.71
CA ASP A 236 35.56 -5.55 -12.95
C ASP A 236 36.20 -5.09 -11.62
N GLU A 237 37.42 -4.59 -11.71
CA GLU A 237 38.23 -4.22 -10.54
C GLU A 237 37.68 -3.01 -9.78
N SER A 238 36.93 -2.10 -10.43
CA SER A 238 36.51 -0.84 -9.81
C SER A 238 35.51 -1.02 -8.68
N ARG A 239 34.68 -2.07 -8.76
CA ARG A 239 33.62 -2.39 -7.78
C ARG A 239 33.85 -3.69 -7.01
N ALA A 240 34.85 -4.50 -7.39
CA ALA A 240 35.09 -5.81 -6.79
C ALA A 240 35.23 -5.78 -5.25
N SER A 241 35.83 -4.73 -4.68
CA SER A 241 35.99 -4.61 -3.22
C SER A 241 34.71 -4.36 -2.44
N ASP A 242 33.59 -4.08 -3.13
CA ASP A 242 32.29 -3.85 -2.50
C ASP A 242 31.51 -5.15 -2.26
N PHE A 243 31.99 -6.29 -2.78
CA PHE A 243 31.29 -7.57 -2.79
C PHE A 243 32.14 -8.72 -2.24
N GLY A 244 31.47 -9.84 -1.93
CA GLY A 244 32.15 -11.09 -1.63
C GLY A 244 32.67 -11.74 -2.90
N LEU A 245 33.98 -11.88 -3.02
CA LEU A 245 34.63 -12.47 -4.19
C LEU A 245 34.85 -13.96 -3.97
N MET A 246 34.84 -14.73 -5.05
CA MET A 246 35.08 -16.17 -4.99
C MET A 246 35.98 -16.67 -6.12
N LYS A 247 36.68 -17.78 -5.84
CA LYS A 247 37.35 -18.61 -6.83
C LYS A 247 36.69 -19.97 -6.90
N THR A 248 36.71 -20.57 -8.08
CA THR A 248 36.15 -21.90 -8.32
C THR A 248 37.17 -22.84 -8.91
N ASP A 249 37.02 -24.14 -8.64
CA ASP A 249 37.69 -25.17 -9.42
C ASP A 249 36.98 -25.39 -10.78
N ARG A 250 37.51 -26.33 -11.57
CA ARG A 250 37.02 -26.68 -12.91
C ARG A 250 35.59 -27.22 -12.93
N ASN A 251 35.09 -27.71 -11.79
CA ASN A 251 33.74 -28.25 -11.66
C ASN A 251 32.76 -27.21 -11.11
N GLY A 252 33.20 -25.96 -10.91
CA GLY A 252 32.41 -24.88 -10.34
C GLY A 252 32.42 -24.83 -8.81
N ARG A 253 33.17 -25.71 -8.14
CA ARG A 253 33.20 -25.75 -6.66
C ARG A 253 33.99 -24.56 -6.15
N ILE A 254 33.44 -23.82 -5.20
CA ILE A 254 34.10 -22.66 -4.59
C ILE A 254 35.26 -23.14 -3.72
N THR A 255 36.47 -22.68 -4.02
CA THR A 255 37.71 -23.00 -3.29
C THR A 255 38.06 -21.93 -2.28
N ASP A 256 37.89 -20.67 -2.65
CA ASP A 256 38.23 -19.49 -1.86
C ASP A 256 37.07 -18.50 -1.92
N PHE A 257 36.75 -17.88 -0.78
CA PHE A 257 35.74 -16.84 -0.69
C PHE A 257 36.16 -15.78 0.31
N PHE A 258 36.34 -14.54 -0.14
CA PHE A 258 36.66 -13.39 0.70
C PHE A 258 35.57 -12.32 0.59
N GLU A 259 35.00 -11.92 1.73
CA GLU A 259 34.02 -10.83 1.78
C GLU A 259 34.73 -9.47 1.70
N LYS A 260 34.42 -8.67 0.67
CA LYS A 260 34.89 -7.28 0.49
C LYS A 260 36.41 -7.12 0.62
N PRO A 261 37.21 -7.91 -0.13
CA PRO A 261 38.65 -7.90 0.01
C PRO A 261 39.24 -6.58 -0.48
N LYS A 262 40.36 -6.17 0.11
CA LYS A 262 41.08 -4.92 -0.23
C LYS A 262 42.58 -5.18 -0.29
N GLY A 263 43.30 -4.35 -1.05
CA GLY A 263 44.75 -4.43 -1.12
C GLY A 263 45.24 -5.77 -1.69
N GLU A 264 46.14 -6.44 -0.97
CA GLU A 264 46.69 -7.74 -1.41
C GLU A 264 45.63 -8.85 -1.45
N ASP A 265 44.63 -8.83 -0.56
CA ASP A 265 43.52 -9.78 -0.58
C ASP A 265 42.64 -9.61 -1.83
N LEU A 266 42.52 -8.38 -2.36
CA LEU A 266 41.80 -8.15 -3.60
C LEU A 266 42.59 -8.71 -4.80
N LYS A 267 43.91 -8.49 -4.81
CA LYS A 267 44.78 -9.01 -5.88
C LYS A 267 44.82 -10.53 -5.90
N SER A 268 44.79 -11.16 -4.73
CA SER A 268 44.79 -12.62 -4.63
C SER A 268 43.49 -13.25 -5.15
N MET A 269 42.38 -12.51 -5.19
CA MET A 269 41.08 -12.98 -5.65
C MET A 269 40.82 -12.82 -7.15
N VAL A 270 41.82 -12.36 -7.91
CA VAL A 270 41.72 -12.32 -9.37
C VAL A 270 41.49 -13.74 -9.90
N THR A 271 40.42 -13.90 -10.68
CA THR A 271 40.00 -15.18 -11.26
C THR A 271 40.50 -15.33 -12.69
N PHE A 272 40.53 -14.23 -13.46
CA PHE A 272 40.94 -14.21 -14.86
C PHE A 272 42.14 -13.26 -15.04
N LEU A 273 43.24 -13.76 -15.60
CA LEU A 273 44.41 -12.96 -15.98
C LEU A 273 44.75 -13.23 -17.44
N CYS A 274 44.73 -12.19 -18.26
CA CYS A 274 45.36 -12.21 -19.58
C CYS A 274 46.72 -11.52 -19.48
N THR A 275 47.74 -12.18 -19.99
CA THR A 275 49.02 -11.54 -20.31
C THR A 275 49.16 -11.59 -21.83
N ASP A 276 48.84 -10.46 -22.45
CA ASP A 276 49.08 -10.12 -23.86
C ASP A 276 47.99 -10.60 -24.85
N GLU A 277 47.86 -9.90 -25.99
CA GLU A 277 46.75 -9.96 -26.98
C GLU A 277 46.37 -11.36 -27.51
N ASN A 278 47.12 -12.41 -27.17
CA ASN A 278 46.81 -13.79 -27.57
C ASN A 278 47.12 -14.87 -26.52
N THR A 279 47.38 -14.52 -25.25
CA THR A 279 47.71 -15.55 -24.22
C THR A 279 47.03 -15.27 -22.87
N ILE A 280 46.15 -16.17 -22.44
CA ILE A 280 45.59 -16.16 -21.08
C ILE A 280 46.49 -17.02 -20.19
N LEU A 281 47.39 -16.38 -19.43
CA LEU A 281 48.12 -17.02 -18.32
C LEU A 281 47.36 -16.73 -17.03
N ALA A 282 46.46 -17.65 -16.66
CA ALA A 282 45.93 -17.71 -15.30
C ALA A 282 47.10 -17.99 -14.34
N LEU A 283 47.36 -17.07 -13.40
CA LEU A 283 48.33 -17.30 -12.32
C LEU A 283 47.74 -18.30 -11.31
N ASP A 284 47.75 -19.57 -11.67
CA ASP A 284 48.16 -20.64 -10.77
C ASP A 284 49.04 -21.61 -11.58
N LEU A 285 50.35 -21.36 -11.51
CA LEU A 285 51.41 -22.03 -12.26
C LEU A 285 51.51 -23.51 -11.86
N SER A 286 50.58 -24.34 -12.38
CA SER A 286 50.84 -25.70 -12.87
C SER A 286 49.57 -26.48 -13.27
N ARG A 287 48.33 -25.94 -13.11
CA ARG A 287 47.13 -26.79 -13.26
C ARG A 287 45.84 -26.17 -13.82
N ALA A 288 45.82 -25.00 -14.45
CA ALA A 288 44.63 -24.53 -15.17
C ALA A 288 44.94 -24.25 -16.65
N ASN A 289 44.75 -25.27 -17.52
CA ASN A 289 44.70 -25.07 -18.96
C ASN A 289 43.34 -24.46 -19.30
N GLN A 290 43.32 -23.33 -20.03
CA GLN A 290 42.39 -22.90 -21.11
C GLN A 290 40.86 -23.19 -21.04
N LEU A 291 40.36 -23.83 -19.99
CA LEU A 291 39.02 -24.42 -19.85
C LEU A 291 38.12 -23.62 -18.91
N ASP A 292 38.68 -22.74 -18.06
CA ASP A 292 37.90 -21.96 -17.09
C ASP A 292 37.00 -20.91 -17.78
N LEU A 293 37.34 -20.48 -19.00
CA LEU A 293 36.47 -19.66 -19.85
C LEU A 293 35.35 -20.48 -20.53
N GLU A 294 35.61 -21.75 -20.87
CA GLU A 294 34.63 -22.64 -21.51
C GLU A 294 33.57 -23.13 -20.51
N THR A 295 33.96 -23.41 -19.25
CA THR A 295 33.03 -23.82 -18.18
C THR A 295 31.92 -22.80 -17.93
N PHE A 296 32.21 -21.52 -18.18
CA PHE A 296 31.29 -20.40 -17.99
C PHE A 296 30.86 -19.72 -19.30
N GLY A 297 31.35 -20.19 -20.46
CA GLY A 297 30.99 -19.67 -21.78
C GLY A 297 31.41 -18.22 -22.06
N LEU A 298 32.44 -17.70 -21.38
CA LEU A 298 32.88 -16.31 -21.54
C LEU A 298 33.93 -16.16 -22.65
N SER A 299 33.83 -15.09 -23.45
CA SER A 299 34.85 -14.81 -24.47
C SER A 299 36.14 -14.24 -23.83
N PRO A 300 37.31 -14.45 -24.46
CA PRO A 300 38.59 -13.90 -23.99
C PRO A 300 38.60 -12.38 -23.78
N GLU A 301 37.85 -11.64 -24.62
CA GLU A 301 37.72 -10.17 -24.53
C GLU A 301 36.94 -9.73 -23.28
N VAL A 302 35.91 -10.49 -22.90
CA VAL A 302 35.08 -10.24 -21.71
C VAL A 302 35.84 -10.56 -20.42
N ALA A 303 36.65 -11.63 -20.43
CA ALA A 303 37.51 -11.99 -19.30
C ALA A 303 38.61 -10.97 -18.99
N ASN A 304 38.96 -10.11 -19.95
CA ASN A 304 39.90 -9.01 -19.77
C ASN A 304 39.32 -7.84 -18.96
N VAL A 305 38.00 -7.64 -19.07
CA VAL A 305 37.28 -6.57 -18.35
C VAL A 305 36.83 -7.08 -16.98
N TYR A 306 36.30 -8.30 -16.92
CA TYR A 306 35.76 -8.90 -15.71
C TYR A 306 36.74 -9.88 -15.08
N LYS A 307 37.64 -9.36 -14.24
CA LYS A 307 38.72 -10.11 -13.59
C LYS A 307 38.25 -10.94 -12.39
N TYR A 308 37.07 -10.67 -11.85
CA TYR A 308 36.58 -11.22 -10.58
C TYR A 308 35.23 -11.92 -10.75
N MET A 309 34.92 -12.86 -9.85
CA MET A 309 33.56 -13.38 -9.67
C MET A 309 33.01 -12.91 -8.32
N ALA A 310 31.92 -12.16 -8.35
CA ALA A 310 31.29 -11.59 -7.17
C ALA A 310 30.00 -12.34 -6.81
N SER A 311 29.81 -12.60 -5.52
CA SER A 311 28.57 -13.13 -4.96
C SER A 311 27.45 -12.12 -5.07
N MET A 312 26.29 -12.56 -5.57
CA MET A 312 25.08 -11.74 -5.62
C MET A 312 24.33 -11.71 -4.29
N GLY A 313 24.80 -12.40 -3.25
CA GLY A 313 24.06 -12.56 -1.99
C GLY A 313 22.78 -13.39 -2.14
N ILE A 314 22.74 -14.30 -3.12
CA ILE A 314 21.62 -15.21 -3.38
C ILE A 314 22.16 -16.64 -3.27
N TYR A 315 21.53 -17.44 -2.40
CA TYR A 315 22.03 -18.76 -2.03
C TYR A 315 20.92 -19.81 -2.09
N VAL A 316 21.25 -21.02 -2.51
CA VAL A 316 20.41 -22.21 -2.31
C VAL A 316 21.10 -23.12 -1.33
N PHE A 317 20.39 -23.54 -0.28
CA PHE A 317 20.85 -24.53 0.68
C PHE A 317 19.96 -25.76 0.64
N LYS A 318 20.54 -26.95 0.80
CA LYS A 318 19.76 -28.09 1.29
C LYS A 318 19.25 -27.76 2.71
N THR A 319 17.98 -28.06 2.99
CA THR A 319 17.34 -27.71 4.26
C THR A 319 18.08 -28.27 5.47
N ASP A 320 18.48 -29.54 5.41
CA ASP A 320 19.20 -30.22 6.49
C ASP A 320 20.61 -29.68 6.71
N VAL A 321 21.27 -29.24 5.63
CA VAL A 321 22.57 -28.57 5.70
C VAL A 321 22.43 -27.21 6.37
N LEU A 322 21.45 -26.38 5.97
CA LEU A 322 21.23 -25.06 6.59
C LEU A 322 20.99 -25.18 8.10
N LEU A 323 20.15 -26.15 8.52
CA LEU A 323 19.86 -26.40 9.93
C LEU A 323 21.12 -26.82 10.71
N ARG A 324 21.88 -27.77 10.18
CA ARG A 324 23.15 -28.23 10.81
C ARG A 324 24.19 -27.10 10.89
N LEU A 325 24.31 -26.30 9.84
CA LEU A 325 25.26 -25.19 9.80
C LEU A 325 24.96 -24.14 10.85
N LEU A 326 23.71 -23.68 10.93
CA LEU A 326 23.34 -22.59 11.84
C LEU A 326 23.13 -23.05 13.29
N ARG A 327 22.82 -24.33 13.54
CA ARG A 327 22.61 -24.86 14.90
C ARG A 327 23.88 -25.45 15.50
N ASP A 328 24.60 -26.28 14.75
CA ASP A 328 25.61 -27.19 15.29
C ASP A 328 27.03 -26.74 14.94
N HIS A 329 27.29 -26.43 13.67
CA HIS A 329 28.65 -26.07 13.22
C HIS A 329 29.01 -24.62 13.53
N TYR A 330 28.11 -23.67 13.26
CA TYR A 330 28.37 -22.23 13.35
C TYR A 330 27.30 -21.48 14.18
N PRO A 331 27.03 -21.87 15.44
CA PRO A 331 25.95 -21.31 16.25
C PRO A 331 26.09 -19.81 16.55
N THR A 332 27.31 -19.27 16.45
CA THR A 332 27.62 -17.87 16.73
C THR A 332 27.81 -17.04 15.46
N ALA A 333 27.70 -17.64 14.27
CA ALA A 333 27.77 -16.89 13.02
C ALA A 333 26.56 -15.94 12.91
N ASN A 334 26.85 -14.72 12.49
CA ASN A 334 25.94 -13.62 12.30
C ASN A 334 25.68 -13.33 10.83
N ASP A 335 26.64 -13.57 9.92
CA ASP A 335 26.49 -13.23 8.50
C ASP A 335 26.77 -14.40 7.53
N PHE A 336 25.95 -14.53 6.49
CA PHE A 336 26.15 -15.57 5.48
C PHE A 336 27.41 -15.34 4.64
N GLY A 337 27.61 -14.12 4.13
CA GLY A 337 28.70 -13.81 3.19
C GLY A 337 30.07 -13.80 3.87
N SER A 338 30.19 -13.17 5.03
CA SER A 338 31.49 -13.04 5.70
C SER A 338 31.90 -14.22 6.57
N GLU A 339 30.95 -15.07 6.99
CA GLU A 339 31.21 -16.12 7.97
C GLU A 339 30.74 -17.50 7.48
N VAL A 340 29.44 -17.69 7.23
CA VAL A 340 28.89 -19.04 6.93
C VAL A 340 29.44 -19.63 5.63
N ILE A 341 29.40 -18.87 4.52
CA ILE A 341 29.85 -19.35 3.20
C ILE A 341 31.37 -19.63 3.18
N PRO A 342 32.26 -18.72 3.65
CA PRO A 342 33.70 -18.98 3.70
C PRO A 342 34.07 -20.20 4.55
N MET A 343 33.38 -20.41 5.68
CA MET A 343 33.62 -21.59 6.52
C MET A 343 33.08 -22.86 5.87
N ALA A 344 31.87 -22.83 5.31
CA ALA A 344 31.25 -23.99 4.67
C ALA A 344 32.00 -24.42 3.41
N ALA A 345 32.62 -23.51 2.64
CA ALA A 345 33.40 -23.84 1.44
C ALA A 345 34.55 -24.83 1.71
N LYS A 346 35.07 -24.86 2.95
CA LYS A 346 36.15 -25.77 3.36
C LYS A 346 35.66 -27.22 3.52
N ASP A 347 34.48 -27.39 4.12
CA ASP A 347 34.02 -28.69 4.61
C ASP A 347 32.81 -29.26 3.84
N PHE A 348 32.08 -28.43 3.08
CA PHE A 348 30.84 -28.79 2.37
C PHE A 348 30.97 -28.60 0.86
N ASN A 349 30.08 -29.22 0.07
CA ASN A 349 30.04 -29.01 -1.37
C ASN A 349 29.37 -27.67 -1.72
N VAL A 350 30.17 -26.60 -1.76
CA VAL A 350 29.72 -25.25 -2.12
C VAL A 350 30.00 -24.98 -3.60
N GLN A 351 28.96 -24.75 -4.39
CA GLN A 351 29.03 -24.59 -5.85
C GLN A 351 28.69 -23.17 -6.28
N ALA A 352 29.39 -22.65 -7.28
CA ALA A 352 29.05 -21.39 -7.91
C ALA A 352 27.99 -21.60 -9.01
N TYR A 353 27.07 -20.64 -9.13
CA TYR A 353 26.12 -20.55 -10.22
C TYR A 353 26.32 -19.22 -10.93
N LEU A 354 26.78 -19.26 -12.18
CA LEU A 354 26.92 -18.06 -12.99
C LEU A 354 25.53 -17.56 -13.42
N PHE A 355 25.25 -16.31 -13.06
CA PHE A 355 24.11 -15.56 -13.56
C PHE A 355 24.55 -14.65 -14.71
N ASP A 356 23.82 -14.69 -15.82
CA ASP A 356 24.12 -14.02 -17.08
C ASP A 356 23.15 -12.87 -17.41
N GLY A 357 22.26 -12.53 -16.48
CA GLY A 357 21.31 -11.43 -16.61
C GLY A 357 21.78 -10.11 -15.96
N TYR A 358 20.98 -9.07 -16.12
CA TYR A 358 21.22 -7.79 -15.42
C TYR A 358 21.06 -7.96 -13.91
N TRP A 359 22.05 -7.47 -13.18
CA TRP A 359 22.04 -7.40 -11.72
C TRP A 359 22.72 -6.11 -11.25
N GLU A 360 22.11 -5.45 -10.27
CA GLU A 360 22.66 -4.25 -9.65
C GLU A 360 22.33 -4.21 -8.15
N ASP A 361 23.34 -4.03 -7.29
CA ASP A 361 23.15 -3.76 -5.85
C ASP A 361 22.74 -2.30 -5.66
N ILE A 362 21.47 -2.06 -5.36
CA ILE A 362 20.90 -0.73 -5.10
C ILE A 362 20.82 -0.42 -3.60
N GLY A 363 21.79 -0.95 -2.85
CA GLY A 363 21.91 -0.81 -1.40
C GLY A 363 22.54 0.50 -0.93
N THR A 364 23.03 1.38 -1.81
CA THR A 364 23.56 2.72 -1.49
C THR A 364 22.78 3.82 -2.20
N ILE A 365 22.81 5.06 -1.70
CA ILE A 365 22.10 6.18 -2.35
C ILE A 365 22.55 6.38 -3.81
N LYS A 366 23.85 6.31 -4.08
CA LYS A 366 24.39 6.50 -5.44
C LYS A 366 23.89 5.43 -6.41
N SER A 367 24.12 4.15 -6.10
CA SER A 367 23.66 3.03 -6.94
C SER A 367 22.15 3.03 -7.12
N PHE A 368 21.39 3.28 -6.05
CA PHE A 368 19.95 3.40 -6.11
C PHE A 368 19.49 4.52 -7.04
N PHE A 369 20.10 5.69 -6.96
CA PHE A 369 19.76 6.82 -7.81
C PHE A 369 20.08 6.57 -9.28
N GLU A 370 21.31 6.13 -9.56
CA GLU A 370 21.79 5.84 -10.91
C GLU A 370 20.95 4.73 -11.58
N ALA A 371 20.67 3.64 -10.85
CA ALA A 371 19.84 2.55 -11.36
C ALA A 371 18.41 2.99 -11.69
N ASN A 372 17.83 3.94 -10.94
CA ASN A 372 16.51 4.49 -11.27
C ASN A 372 16.54 5.40 -12.50
N LEU A 373 17.56 6.25 -12.64
CA LEU A 373 17.69 7.12 -13.81
C LEU A 373 17.98 6.32 -15.09
N ALA A 374 18.79 5.27 -15.00
CA ALA A 374 19.11 4.36 -16.10
C ALA A 374 17.86 3.69 -16.72
N LEU A 375 16.75 3.59 -15.97
CA LEU A 375 15.47 3.10 -16.52
C LEU A 375 14.91 4.02 -17.62
N THR A 376 15.33 5.28 -17.65
CA THR A 376 14.85 6.30 -18.58
C THR A 376 15.61 6.33 -19.91
N ASP A 377 16.69 5.55 -20.01
CA ASP A 377 17.49 5.43 -21.22
C ASP A 377 16.66 4.85 -22.37
N GLN A 378 17.09 5.07 -23.61
CA GLN A 378 16.39 4.52 -24.77
C GLN A 378 16.46 2.98 -24.83
N SER A 379 17.48 2.40 -24.21
CA SER A 379 17.69 0.96 -24.12
C SER A 379 18.18 0.63 -22.71
N PRO A 380 17.28 0.65 -21.70
CA PRO A 380 17.67 0.39 -20.34
C PRO A 380 18.12 -1.06 -20.18
N ASN A 381 19.08 -1.28 -19.29
CA ASN A 381 19.59 -2.61 -18.99
C ASN A 381 18.57 -3.47 -18.22
N PHE A 382 17.56 -2.83 -17.62
CA PHE A 382 16.48 -3.50 -16.89
C PHE A 382 15.10 -2.93 -17.27
N TYR A 383 14.15 -3.83 -17.49
CA TYR A 383 12.75 -3.49 -17.71
C TYR A 383 11.90 -4.10 -16.61
N PHE A 384 11.10 -3.31 -15.90
CA PHE A 384 10.11 -3.85 -14.95
C PHE A 384 9.00 -4.62 -15.65
N TYR A 385 8.62 -4.19 -16.86
CA TYR A 385 7.67 -4.88 -17.71
C TYR A 385 8.36 -6.02 -18.47
N ASP A 386 7.74 -7.19 -18.44
CA ASP A 386 8.07 -8.34 -19.27
C ASP A 386 6.78 -9.14 -19.49
N PRO A 387 6.46 -9.53 -20.72
CA PRO A 387 5.20 -10.21 -21.02
C PRO A 387 5.12 -11.63 -20.43
N VAL A 388 6.25 -12.24 -20.06
CA VAL A 388 6.33 -13.61 -19.53
C VAL A 388 6.63 -13.60 -18.04
N LYS A 389 7.57 -12.77 -17.59
CA LYS A 389 8.07 -12.70 -16.21
C LYS A 389 7.99 -11.27 -15.65
N PRO A 390 6.78 -10.69 -15.54
CA PRO A 390 6.62 -9.31 -15.07
C PRO A 390 7.06 -9.16 -13.62
N ILE A 391 7.50 -7.95 -13.26
CA ILE A 391 7.57 -7.55 -11.86
C ILE A 391 6.17 -7.09 -11.43
N PHE A 392 5.61 -7.76 -10.43
CA PHE A 392 4.33 -7.44 -9.82
C PHE A 392 4.47 -6.28 -8.83
N THR A 393 3.39 -5.55 -8.60
CA THR A 393 3.30 -4.55 -7.52
C THR A 393 1.83 -4.28 -7.20
N SER A 394 1.58 -3.49 -6.15
CA SER A 394 0.24 -3.23 -5.63
C SER A 394 -0.67 -2.59 -6.70
N PRO A 395 -1.85 -3.16 -7.00
CA PRO A 395 -2.86 -2.48 -7.81
C PRO A 395 -3.46 -1.32 -7.01
N ARG A 396 -3.33 -0.09 -7.53
CA ARG A 396 -3.72 1.15 -6.81
C ARG A 396 -4.90 1.90 -7.43
N PHE A 397 -5.43 1.44 -8.58
CA PHE A 397 -6.56 2.05 -9.31
C PHE A 397 -6.45 3.58 -9.44
N LEU A 398 -5.23 4.08 -9.67
CA LEU A 398 -4.98 5.51 -9.83
C LEU A 398 -5.48 5.97 -11.21
N PRO A 399 -5.96 7.23 -11.34
CA PRO A 399 -6.32 7.77 -12.64
C PRO A 399 -5.09 7.84 -13.56
N PRO A 400 -5.29 7.92 -14.88
CA PRO A 400 -4.23 8.31 -15.80
C PRO A 400 -3.62 9.64 -15.39
N THR A 401 -2.33 9.81 -15.68
CA THR A 401 -1.62 11.07 -15.43
C THR A 401 -2.15 12.18 -16.32
N LYS A 402 -2.42 13.35 -15.72
CA LYS A 402 -2.81 14.56 -16.45
C LYS A 402 -1.55 15.39 -16.73
N VAL A 403 -1.34 15.71 -18.01
CA VAL A 403 -0.21 16.53 -18.49
C VAL A 403 -0.75 17.72 -19.29
N GLU A 404 -0.38 18.93 -18.88
CA GLU A 404 -0.88 20.17 -19.46
C GLU A 404 0.30 21.09 -19.80
N ASN A 405 0.56 21.32 -21.09
CA ASN A 405 1.62 22.21 -21.60
C ASN A 405 3.04 21.89 -21.07
N CYS A 406 3.37 20.61 -20.85
CA CYS A 406 4.67 20.19 -20.32
C CYS A 406 5.64 19.70 -21.41
N LYS A 407 6.94 19.78 -21.11
CA LYS A 407 8.01 19.12 -21.87
C LYS A 407 8.56 17.95 -21.05
N VAL A 408 8.45 16.74 -21.56
CA VAL A 408 8.98 15.52 -20.91
C VAL A 408 9.97 14.85 -21.85
N LEU A 409 11.23 14.71 -21.43
CA LEU A 409 12.33 14.17 -22.24
C LEU A 409 13.06 13.06 -21.46
N ASN A 410 13.23 11.89 -22.08
CA ASN A 410 13.93 10.73 -21.50
C ASN A 410 13.52 10.50 -20.04
N SER A 411 12.22 10.37 -19.77
CA SER A 411 11.70 10.38 -18.41
C SER A 411 10.53 9.43 -18.27
N ILE A 412 10.36 8.87 -17.08
CA ILE A 412 9.24 7.99 -16.74
C ILE A 412 8.26 8.77 -15.86
N VAL A 413 6.98 8.78 -16.22
CA VAL A 413 5.93 9.37 -15.40
C VAL A 413 4.91 8.31 -15.02
N SER A 414 4.83 8.02 -13.72
CA SER A 414 3.93 7.01 -13.16
C SER A 414 2.48 7.49 -13.15
N HIS A 415 1.55 6.59 -12.82
CA HIS A 415 0.11 6.89 -12.77
C HIS A 415 -0.27 7.94 -11.73
N GLY A 416 -1.38 8.64 -11.99
CA GLY A 416 -1.99 9.55 -11.06
C GLY A 416 -1.28 10.89 -10.89
N CYS A 417 -0.36 11.25 -11.78
CA CYS A 417 0.38 12.50 -11.63
C CYS A 417 -0.40 13.70 -12.23
N PHE A 418 -0.08 14.90 -11.74
CA PHE A 418 -0.56 16.17 -12.26
C PHE A 418 0.64 17.03 -12.64
N LEU A 419 0.85 17.23 -13.93
CA LEU A 419 1.95 18.03 -14.47
C LEU A 419 1.34 19.22 -15.22
N THR A 420 1.68 20.43 -14.79
CA THR A 420 1.19 21.69 -15.39
C THR A 420 2.36 22.57 -15.75
N GLU A 421 2.49 22.94 -17.03
CA GLU A 421 3.46 23.93 -17.55
C GLU A 421 4.90 23.73 -17.04
N CYS A 422 5.36 22.49 -16.97
CA CYS A 422 6.65 22.11 -16.39
C CYS A 422 7.57 21.40 -17.39
N SER A 423 8.86 21.35 -17.08
CA SER A 423 9.89 20.63 -17.84
C SER A 423 10.50 19.52 -17.00
N VAL A 424 10.47 18.28 -17.50
CA VAL A 424 11.03 17.10 -16.84
C VAL A 424 12.01 16.43 -17.82
N GLU A 425 13.26 16.30 -17.42
CA GLU A 425 14.34 15.72 -18.24
C GLU A 425 15.10 14.66 -17.45
N HIS A 426 15.39 13.50 -18.05
CA HIS A 426 16.21 12.44 -17.44
C HIS A 426 15.80 12.15 -15.99
N SER A 427 14.51 11.86 -15.78
CA SER A 427 13.91 11.83 -14.44
C SER A 427 12.82 10.77 -14.32
N VAL A 428 12.64 10.25 -13.10
CA VAL A 428 11.58 9.31 -12.75
C VAL A 428 10.59 10.01 -11.82
N ILE A 429 9.35 10.16 -12.28
CA ILE A 429 8.25 10.78 -11.53
C ILE A 429 7.33 9.68 -11.02
N GLY A 430 7.35 9.48 -9.70
CA GLY A 430 6.61 8.45 -9.00
C GLY A 430 5.12 8.76 -8.88
N ILE A 431 4.35 7.77 -8.42
CA ILE A 431 2.88 7.86 -8.38
C ILE A 431 2.36 9.09 -7.62
N ARG A 432 1.23 9.64 -8.06
CA ARG A 432 0.53 10.79 -7.43
C ARG A 432 1.34 12.08 -7.33
N SER A 433 2.45 12.19 -8.07
CA SER A 433 3.28 13.39 -8.05
C SER A 433 2.54 14.58 -8.63
N ARG A 434 2.82 15.77 -8.08
CA ARG A 434 2.29 17.03 -8.60
C ARG A 434 3.42 18.02 -8.83
N LEU A 435 3.48 18.56 -10.04
CA LEU A 435 4.42 19.58 -10.48
C LEU A 435 3.65 20.80 -10.96
N GLU A 436 3.83 21.95 -10.30
CA GLU A 436 3.17 23.21 -10.65
C GLU A 436 3.88 23.94 -11.81
N SER A 437 3.29 25.05 -12.27
CA SER A 437 3.79 25.82 -13.42
C SER A 437 5.22 26.33 -13.22
N GLY A 438 6.03 26.25 -14.27
CA GLY A 438 7.42 26.71 -14.29
C GLY A 438 8.41 25.77 -13.61
N VAL A 439 7.98 24.61 -13.09
CA VAL A 439 8.87 23.62 -12.49
C VAL A 439 9.83 23.04 -13.52
N GLN A 440 11.10 22.91 -13.15
CA GLN A 440 12.15 22.28 -13.95
C GLN A 440 12.83 21.18 -13.14
N LEU A 441 12.61 19.92 -13.55
CA LEU A 441 13.28 18.75 -12.99
C LEU A 441 14.27 18.20 -14.00
N LYS A 442 15.50 17.97 -13.56
CA LYS A 442 16.55 17.33 -14.36
C LYS A 442 17.32 16.34 -13.49
N ASP A 443 17.66 15.16 -13.99
CA ASP A 443 18.42 14.17 -13.21
C ASP A 443 17.77 13.97 -11.82
N THR A 444 16.48 13.63 -11.78
CA THR A 444 15.70 13.63 -10.52
C THR A 444 14.86 12.37 -10.38
N MET A 445 14.93 11.74 -9.21
CA MET A 445 14.06 10.64 -8.81
C MET A 445 13.04 11.15 -7.78
N MET A 446 11.80 11.36 -8.21
CA MET A 446 10.70 11.72 -7.32
C MET A 446 9.89 10.47 -6.96
N MET A 447 9.83 10.11 -5.68
CA MET A 447 9.08 8.93 -5.23
C MET A 447 7.55 9.13 -5.28
N GLY A 448 7.09 10.39 -5.27
CA GLY A 448 5.69 10.77 -5.39
C GLY A 448 4.96 10.88 -4.05
N ALA A 449 3.67 10.53 -4.02
CA ALA A 449 2.84 10.70 -2.82
C ALA A 449 1.98 9.48 -2.47
N ASP A 450 1.69 9.31 -1.18
CA ASP A 450 0.86 8.23 -0.65
C ASP A 450 -0.64 8.54 -0.72
N TYR A 451 -1.00 9.81 -0.85
CA TYR A 451 -2.37 10.32 -0.95
C TYR A 451 -2.44 11.54 -1.89
N TYR A 452 -3.65 11.95 -2.26
CA TYR A 452 -3.91 13.25 -2.88
C TYR A 452 -4.40 14.24 -1.84
N GLN A 453 -4.09 15.52 -2.04
CA GLN A 453 -4.77 16.61 -1.36
C GLN A 453 -5.88 17.13 -2.27
N THR A 454 -7.03 17.43 -1.69
CA THR A 454 -8.12 18.12 -2.39
C THR A 454 -7.72 19.56 -2.70
N GLU A 455 -8.40 20.18 -3.67
CA GLU A 455 -8.15 21.59 -4.00
C GLU A 455 -8.47 22.51 -2.82
N ALA A 456 -9.48 22.18 -2.01
CA ALA A 456 -9.84 22.92 -0.80
C ALA A 456 -8.75 22.83 0.27
N GLU A 457 -8.20 21.64 0.53
CA GLU A 457 -7.09 21.47 1.49
C GLU A 457 -5.85 22.24 1.04
N ARG A 458 -5.49 22.16 -0.25
CA ARG A 458 -4.37 22.93 -0.81
C ARG A 458 -4.58 24.43 -0.69
N PHE A 459 -5.78 24.93 -1.01
CA PHE A 459 -6.10 26.34 -0.89
C PHE A 459 -6.02 26.80 0.56
N SER A 460 -6.53 25.99 1.50
CA SER A 460 -6.41 26.25 2.93
C SER A 460 -4.95 26.32 3.36
N GLU A 461 -4.14 25.33 3.00
CA GLU A 461 -2.71 25.31 3.33
C GLU A 461 -1.99 26.53 2.78
N LEU A 462 -2.19 26.86 1.50
CA LEU A 462 -1.60 28.05 0.89
C LEU A 462 -2.07 29.36 1.56
N SER A 463 -3.34 29.44 1.96
CA SER A 463 -3.88 30.60 2.67
C SER A 463 -3.32 30.76 4.10
N GLU A 464 -2.94 29.64 4.71
CA GLU A 464 -2.26 29.58 6.01
C GLU A 464 -0.73 29.75 5.88
N GLY A 465 -0.21 30.00 4.68
CA GLY A 465 1.23 30.13 4.42
C GLY A 465 2.01 28.81 4.48
N LYS A 466 1.32 27.67 4.35
CA LYS A 466 1.94 26.33 4.30
C LYS A 466 2.15 25.85 2.87
N VAL A 467 3.09 24.93 2.70
CA VAL A 467 3.42 24.37 1.39
C VAL A 467 2.67 23.06 1.16
N PRO A 468 1.88 22.91 0.08
CA PRO A 468 1.21 21.65 -0.24
C PRO A 468 2.19 20.56 -0.70
N VAL A 469 1.74 19.31 -0.70
CA VAL A 469 2.52 18.16 -1.19
C VAL A 469 2.77 18.30 -2.70
N GLY A 470 4.01 18.11 -3.10
CA GLY A 470 4.47 18.25 -4.49
C GLY A 470 5.54 19.33 -4.64
N VAL A 471 5.70 19.80 -5.87
CA VAL A 471 6.69 20.80 -6.25
C VAL A 471 6.01 22.10 -6.65
N GLY A 472 6.22 23.15 -5.86
CA GLY A 472 5.67 24.48 -6.07
C GLY A 472 6.22 25.20 -7.30
N GLU A 473 5.55 26.28 -7.68
CA GLU A 473 5.80 27.04 -8.92
C GLU A 473 7.25 27.52 -9.05
N ASN A 474 7.76 27.59 -10.29
CA ASN A 474 9.08 28.13 -10.64
C ASN A 474 10.28 27.47 -9.93
N THR A 475 10.09 26.26 -9.39
CA THR A 475 11.14 25.53 -8.67
C THR A 475 12.04 24.75 -9.63
N LYS A 476 13.36 24.78 -9.38
CA LYS A 476 14.38 24.12 -10.19
C LYS A 476 15.14 23.09 -9.37
N ILE A 477 15.10 21.83 -9.78
CA ILE A 477 15.73 20.72 -9.05
C ILE A 477 16.61 19.93 -10.02
N ARG A 478 17.84 19.66 -9.58
CA ARG A 478 18.81 18.85 -10.29
C ARG A 478 19.55 17.89 -9.37
N ASN A 479 19.85 16.69 -9.86
CA ASN A 479 20.66 15.66 -9.19
C ASN A 479 20.12 15.34 -7.79
N CYS A 480 18.84 14.97 -7.72
CA CYS A 480 18.10 14.92 -6.48
C CYS A 480 17.15 13.72 -6.37
N ILE A 481 17.05 13.16 -5.17
CA ILE A 481 15.99 12.25 -4.77
C ILE A 481 14.97 13.01 -3.93
N ILE A 482 13.71 13.00 -4.36
CA ILE A 482 12.59 13.58 -3.64
C ILE A 482 11.78 12.45 -3.02
N ASP A 483 11.81 12.31 -1.70
CA ASP A 483 11.10 11.26 -0.98
C ASP A 483 9.57 11.46 -0.98
N LYS A 484 8.83 10.44 -0.55
CA LYS A 484 7.37 10.41 -0.48
C LYS A 484 6.82 11.60 0.30
N ASN A 485 5.81 12.26 -0.27
CA ASN A 485 5.05 13.33 0.38
C ASN A 485 5.87 14.60 0.69
N ALA A 486 6.98 14.83 -0.02
CA ALA A 486 7.74 16.07 0.11
C ALA A 486 6.88 17.30 -0.26
N ARG A 487 7.11 18.41 0.47
CA ARG A 487 6.44 19.69 0.32
C ARG A 487 7.47 20.73 -0.07
N ILE A 488 7.58 21.02 -1.37
CA ILE A 488 8.60 21.93 -1.90
C ILE A 488 7.94 23.23 -2.30
N GLY A 489 8.40 24.34 -1.70
CA GLY A 489 7.85 25.67 -1.89
C GLY A 489 8.00 26.21 -3.32
N LYS A 490 7.58 27.47 -3.51
CA LYS A 490 7.74 28.18 -4.78
C LYS A 490 9.14 28.78 -4.89
N ASN A 491 9.68 28.85 -6.10
CA ASN A 491 11.00 29.44 -6.40
C ASN A 491 12.18 28.75 -5.69
N VAL A 492 12.02 27.49 -5.30
CA VAL A 492 13.10 26.72 -4.66
C VAL A 492 14.13 26.31 -5.71
N VAL A 493 15.42 26.36 -5.36
CA VAL A 493 16.51 25.94 -6.25
C VAL A 493 17.39 24.92 -5.54
N ILE A 494 17.41 23.69 -6.05
CA ILE A 494 18.20 22.58 -5.51
C ILE A 494 19.10 22.06 -6.61
N THR A 495 20.38 22.44 -6.58
CA THR A 495 21.34 22.07 -7.63
C THR A 495 22.69 21.59 -7.09
N ASN A 496 22.94 21.69 -5.78
CA ASN A 496 24.23 21.39 -5.15
C ASN A 496 25.41 22.02 -5.91
N SER A 497 25.33 23.33 -6.20
CA SER A 497 26.32 24.05 -7.03
C SER A 497 27.75 24.02 -6.47
N GLU A 498 27.89 23.79 -5.16
CA GLU A 498 29.19 23.67 -4.47
C GLU A 498 29.78 22.25 -4.56
N ASN A 499 29.09 21.30 -5.22
CA ASN A 499 29.51 19.90 -5.35
C ASN A 499 29.82 19.22 -4.01
N VAL A 500 29.07 19.54 -2.97
CA VAL A 500 29.19 18.93 -1.64
C VAL A 500 28.95 17.42 -1.79
N GLN A 501 29.85 16.60 -1.25
CA GLN A 501 29.74 15.13 -1.37
C GLN A 501 28.84 14.53 -0.29
N GLU A 502 29.01 14.98 0.94
CA GLU A 502 28.31 14.45 2.12
C GLU A 502 27.85 15.62 2.99
N ALA A 503 26.57 15.65 3.36
CA ALA A 503 26.03 16.64 4.29
C ALA A 503 24.79 16.14 5.02
N ASP A 504 24.69 16.50 6.30
CA ASP A 504 23.51 16.25 7.12
C ASP A 504 22.86 17.57 7.50
N ARG A 505 21.69 17.85 6.91
CA ARG A 505 20.90 19.06 7.17
C ARG A 505 19.46 18.70 7.56
N PRO A 506 19.25 17.90 8.63
CA PRO A 506 17.92 17.46 9.04
C PRO A 506 16.98 18.61 9.38
N ALA A 507 17.49 19.73 9.91
CA ALA A 507 16.71 20.92 10.21
C ALA A 507 16.19 21.64 8.97
N GLU A 508 16.87 21.47 7.84
CA GLU A 508 16.50 22.02 6.52
C GLU A 508 15.80 20.95 5.65
N GLY A 509 15.57 19.75 6.18
CA GLY A 509 14.83 18.68 5.50
C GLY A 509 15.59 17.93 4.42
N PHE A 510 16.93 18.03 4.36
CA PHE A 510 17.71 17.32 3.34
C PHE A 510 19.02 16.72 3.84
N TYR A 511 19.53 15.79 3.05
CA TYR A 511 20.83 15.16 3.19
C TYR A 511 21.54 15.18 1.85
N ILE A 512 22.86 15.12 1.84
CA ILE A 512 23.64 14.91 0.63
C ILE A 512 24.47 13.64 0.84
N ARG A 513 24.41 12.72 -0.13
CA ARG A 513 25.17 11.46 -0.15
C ARG A 513 25.78 11.29 -1.53
N SER A 514 27.10 11.13 -1.61
CA SER A 514 27.83 11.00 -2.87
C SER A 514 27.48 12.08 -3.91
N GLY A 515 27.28 13.32 -3.45
CA GLY A 515 26.91 14.46 -4.32
C GLY A 515 25.42 14.57 -4.67
N ILE A 516 24.60 13.59 -4.29
CA ILE A 516 23.15 13.53 -4.57
C ILE A 516 22.38 14.11 -3.40
N THR A 517 21.53 15.10 -3.66
CA THR A 517 20.66 15.70 -2.65
C THR A 517 19.43 14.82 -2.41
N VAL A 518 19.14 14.45 -1.17
CA VAL A 518 17.97 13.67 -0.79
C VAL A 518 17.07 14.50 0.11
N LEU A 519 15.88 14.84 -0.39
CA LEU A 519 14.85 15.57 0.37
C LEU A 519 13.97 14.58 1.13
N VAL A 520 13.82 14.79 2.43
CA VAL A 520 12.96 13.96 3.29
C VAL A 520 11.62 14.63 3.56
N ALA A 521 10.55 13.84 3.66
CA ALA A 521 9.26 14.35 4.11
C ALA A 521 9.31 14.71 5.59
N GLU A 522 9.40 16.02 5.89
CA GLU A 522 8.94 16.65 7.14
C GLU A 522 9.19 18.17 7.25
N PHE A 523 9.74 18.84 6.24
CA PHE A 523 10.05 20.27 6.33
C PHE A 523 9.50 21.04 5.12
N ASP A 524 8.77 22.12 5.42
CA ASP A 524 8.46 23.16 4.44
C ASP A 524 9.77 23.86 4.09
N ILE A 525 10.26 23.68 2.86
CA ILE A 525 11.40 24.44 2.35
C ILE A 525 10.86 25.81 1.93
N ASP A 526 10.62 26.68 2.91
CA ASP A 526 10.37 28.11 2.70
C ASP A 526 11.26 28.94 3.63
N GLY A 527 11.72 30.08 3.12
CA GLY A 527 12.51 31.05 3.86
C GLY A 527 11.84 31.44 5.18
N MET A 528 12.63 31.40 6.25
CA MET A 528 12.38 31.88 7.61
C MET A 528 11.16 32.82 7.75
N ASN A 529 10.08 32.39 8.43
CA ASN A 529 9.39 33.09 9.53
C ASN A 529 8.03 32.45 9.95
N ASN A 530 8.02 32.00 11.21
CA ASN A 530 6.94 32.02 12.23
C ASN A 530 5.54 31.35 12.05
N LEU A 531 5.34 30.39 12.96
CA LEU A 531 4.21 30.19 13.91
C LEU A 531 2.79 29.94 13.36
N ASP A 532 2.36 28.67 13.43
CA ASP A 532 1.06 28.34 14.03
C ASP A 532 1.03 26.91 14.62
N SER A 533 1.52 26.75 15.85
CA SER A 533 1.77 25.46 16.50
C SER A 533 0.62 24.95 17.39
N ALA A 534 -0.50 25.66 17.49
CA ALA A 534 -1.56 25.32 18.45
C ALA A 534 -2.59 24.30 17.92
N SER A 535 -2.87 24.27 16.61
CA SER A 535 -3.83 23.33 15.99
C SER A 535 -3.26 21.92 15.85
N THR A 536 -2.07 21.82 15.24
CA THR A 536 -1.35 20.56 14.99
C THR A 536 -0.99 19.84 16.30
N TYR A 537 -0.67 20.59 17.35
CA TYR A 537 -0.33 20.05 18.67
C TYR A 537 -1.53 19.37 19.37
N ARG A 538 -2.76 19.85 19.15
CA ARG A 538 -3.98 19.29 19.76
C ARG A 538 -4.34 17.93 19.14
N THR A 539 -4.30 17.82 17.81
CA THR A 539 -4.55 16.56 17.09
C THR A 539 -3.50 15.52 17.41
N ARG A 540 -2.24 15.93 17.61
CA ARG A 540 -1.13 15.03 17.96
C ARG A 540 -1.26 14.42 19.35
N LEU A 541 -1.79 15.15 20.33
CA LEU A 541 -2.02 14.61 21.68
C LEU A 541 -3.11 13.55 21.69
N LEU A 542 -4.20 13.76 20.94
CA LEU A 542 -5.28 12.78 20.84
C LEU A 542 -4.85 11.51 20.11
N LEU A 543 -4.12 11.64 19.00
CA LEU A 543 -3.51 10.50 18.30
C LEU A 543 -2.61 9.68 19.23
N ARG A 544 -1.82 10.33 20.10
CA ARG A 544 -0.98 9.62 21.08
C ARG A 544 -1.80 8.89 22.13
N ALA A 545 -2.87 9.49 22.65
CA ALA A 545 -3.77 8.80 23.58
C ALA A 545 -4.45 7.59 22.92
N GLN A 546 -4.89 7.74 21.67
CA GLN A 546 -5.53 6.69 20.89
C GLN A 546 -4.61 5.49 20.66
N VAL A 547 -3.38 5.72 20.24
CA VAL A 547 -2.38 4.66 20.06
C VAL A 547 -2.14 3.87 21.34
N VAL A 548 -2.09 4.55 22.50
CA VAL A 548 -1.89 3.88 23.80
C VAL A 548 -3.13 3.05 24.18
N VAL A 549 -4.33 3.53 23.89
CA VAL A 549 -5.57 2.77 24.13
C VAL A 549 -5.67 1.55 23.22
N GLU A 550 -5.36 1.70 21.92
CA GLU A 550 -5.38 0.60 20.94
C GLU A 550 -4.33 -0.48 21.28
N GLU A 551 -3.12 -0.10 21.68
CA GLU A 551 -2.10 -1.07 22.12
C GLU A 551 -2.54 -1.80 23.39
N ALA A 552 -3.21 -1.12 24.32
CA ALA A 552 -3.73 -1.73 25.53
C ALA A 552 -4.89 -2.71 25.26
N GLU A 553 -5.72 -2.42 24.26
CA GLU A 553 -6.83 -3.29 23.82
C GLU A 553 -6.32 -4.56 23.12
N GLY A 554 -5.13 -4.52 22.51
CA GLY A 554 -4.44 -5.69 21.97
C GLY A 554 -3.78 -6.60 23.02
N GLN A 555 -3.94 -6.32 24.31
CA GLN A 555 -3.25 -7.01 25.40
C GLN A 555 -4.20 -7.46 26.52
N LEU A 556 -3.84 -8.57 27.18
CA LEU A 556 -4.59 -9.13 28.29
C LEU A 556 -4.27 -8.39 29.60
N VAL A 557 -4.92 -7.26 29.83
CA VAL A 557 -4.74 -6.47 31.06
C VAL A 557 -5.60 -7.03 32.20
N VAL A 558 -4.98 -7.85 33.06
CA VAL A 558 -5.63 -8.45 34.24
C VAL A 558 -5.53 -7.59 35.51
N ASN A 559 -4.62 -6.62 35.54
CA ASN A 559 -4.41 -5.76 36.71
C ASN A 559 -5.49 -4.65 36.80
N GLN A 560 -6.26 -4.64 37.90
CA GLN A 560 -7.34 -3.66 38.10
C GLN A 560 -6.87 -2.20 38.13
N ALA A 561 -5.68 -1.90 38.67
CA ALA A 561 -5.15 -0.54 38.70
C ALA A 561 -4.81 -0.05 37.28
N MET A 562 -4.27 -0.93 36.43
CA MET A 562 -4.01 -0.63 35.02
C MET A 562 -5.30 -0.41 34.24
N LEU A 563 -6.33 -1.21 34.50
CA LEU A 563 -7.66 -1.01 33.89
C LEU A 563 -8.28 0.33 34.29
N GLN A 564 -8.12 0.75 35.53
CA GLN A 564 -8.58 2.08 35.98
C GLN A 564 -7.81 3.21 35.30
N LEU A 565 -6.50 3.07 35.15
CA LEU A 565 -5.64 4.05 34.49
C LEU A 565 -5.96 4.15 32.98
N LEU A 566 -6.17 3.02 32.31
CA LEU A 566 -6.61 2.93 30.92
C LEU A 566 -8.00 3.54 30.72
N ASN A 567 -8.94 3.25 31.61
CA ASN A 567 -10.29 3.84 31.57
C ASN A 567 -10.24 5.37 31.75
N ARG A 568 -9.32 5.88 32.58
CA ARG A 568 -9.12 7.32 32.75
C ARG A 568 -8.54 7.97 31.49
N LEU A 569 -7.55 7.34 30.86
CA LEU A 569 -7.00 7.81 29.58
C LEU A 569 -8.06 7.82 28.48
N ARG A 570 -8.84 6.74 28.38
CA ARG A 570 -9.95 6.60 27.43
C ARG A 570 -11.01 7.69 27.64
N LEU A 571 -11.37 7.98 28.88
CA LEU A 571 -12.31 9.05 29.23
C LEU A 571 -11.81 10.43 28.77
N GLU A 572 -10.54 10.75 29.03
CA GLU A 572 -9.95 12.04 28.63
C GLU A 572 -9.76 12.16 27.11
N MET A 573 -9.43 11.05 26.43
CA MET A 573 -9.36 10.98 24.98
C MET A 573 -10.73 11.29 24.34
N TYR A 574 -11.79 10.63 24.79
CA TYR A 574 -13.16 10.90 24.30
C TYR A 574 -13.62 12.32 24.62
N ARG A 575 -13.28 12.85 25.80
CA ARG A 575 -13.53 14.27 26.14
C ARG A 575 -12.83 15.21 25.17
N GLY A 576 -11.57 14.95 24.83
CA GLY A 576 -10.81 15.78 23.89
C GLY A 576 -11.34 15.72 22.46
N HIS A 577 -11.74 14.52 21.96
CA HIS A 577 -12.43 14.39 20.67
C HIS A 577 -13.75 15.16 20.65
N HIS A 578 -14.58 14.98 21.68
CA HIS A 578 -15.86 15.70 21.81
C HIS A 578 -15.67 17.22 21.78
N MET A 579 -14.62 17.73 22.44
CA MET A 579 -14.33 19.16 22.45
C MET A 579 -13.81 19.68 21.10
N LEU A 580 -12.98 18.91 20.40
CA LEU A 580 -12.57 19.25 19.05
C LEU A 580 -13.75 19.27 18.07
N ASP A 581 -14.65 18.29 18.16
CA ASP A 581 -15.85 18.26 17.34
C ASP A 581 -16.80 19.42 17.68
N SER A 582 -16.95 19.74 18.98
CA SER A 582 -17.70 20.91 19.44
C SER A 582 -17.14 22.24 18.93
N TYR A 583 -15.82 22.30 18.69
CA TYR A 583 -15.12 23.46 18.14
C TYR A 583 -15.24 23.52 16.61
N ARG A 584 -15.04 22.39 15.91
CA ARG A 584 -15.23 22.24 14.45
C ARG A 584 -16.65 22.61 14.03
N CYS A 585 -17.66 22.14 14.76
CA CYS A 585 -19.05 22.49 14.51
C CYS A 585 -19.37 23.98 14.69
N ARG A 586 -18.57 24.71 15.50
CA ARG A 586 -18.78 26.16 15.73
C ARG A 586 -18.00 27.07 14.79
N ALA A 587 -16.84 26.65 14.30
CA ALA A 587 -16.16 27.36 13.21
C ALA A 587 -17.07 27.51 11.98
N HIS A 588 -17.97 26.54 11.77
CA HIS A 588 -19.03 26.61 10.75
C HIS A 588 -20.23 27.51 11.12
N GLN A 589 -20.45 27.85 12.39
CA GLN A 589 -21.54 28.75 12.83
C GLN A 589 -21.12 30.22 12.86
N ASP A 590 -19.87 30.53 13.25
CA ASP A 590 -19.39 31.91 13.34
C ASP A 590 -19.15 32.57 11.96
N GLN A 591 -19.07 31.77 10.88
CA GLN A 591 -19.07 32.28 9.50
C GLN A 591 -20.47 32.67 8.99
N ALA A 592 -21.55 32.23 9.66
CA ALA A 592 -22.92 32.53 9.25
C ALA A 592 -23.54 33.72 9.99
N THR A 593 -22.94 34.19 11.08
CA THR A 593 -23.46 35.29 11.91
C THR A 593 -22.80 36.62 11.58
N ASN A 594 -22.99 37.10 10.34
CA ASN A 594 -22.83 38.51 10.00
C ASN A 594 -24.06 39.00 9.25
N GLN A 595 -25.25 38.74 9.81
CA GLN A 595 -26.44 39.59 9.66
C GLN A 595 -27.51 39.19 10.68
N HIS A 596 -27.95 40.20 11.44
CA HIS A 596 -29.08 40.25 12.39
C HIS A 596 -28.86 39.79 13.84
N GLN A 597 -28.74 40.81 14.70
CA GLN A 597 -28.86 40.79 16.16
C GLN A 597 -30.33 40.67 16.64
N ALA A 598 -30.46 40.06 17.83
CA ALA A 598 -31.55 40.13 18.81
C ALA A 598 -32.83 39.32 18.50
N VAL A 599 -33.09 38.27 19.26
CA VAL A 599 -33.98 38.25 20.46
C VAL A 599 -33.85 36.88 21.15
N SER A 600 -33.97 36.92 22.47
CA SER A 600 -33.64 35.86 23.43
C SER A 600 -34.62 34.69 23.51
N SER A 601 -34.06 33.58 24.01
CA SER A 601 -34.66 32.62 24.95
C SER A 601 -35.91 31.85 24.53
N SER A 602 -35.70 30.66 23.96
CA SER A 602 -36.42 29.42 24.31
C SER A 602 -35.90 28.24 23.47
N PHE A 603 -34.67 27.80 23.75
CA PHE A 603 -34.16 26.55 23.15
C PHE A 603 -34.76 25.34 23.89
N ASN A 604 -35.84 24.80 23.34
CA ASN A 604 -36.22 23.41 23.59
C ASN A 604 -35.23 22.48 22.87
N PRO A 605 -34.57 21.54 23.57
CA PRO A 605 -33.48 20.76 22.99
C PRO A 605 -34.01 19.61 22.12
N CYS A 606 -33.58 19.56 20.86
CA CYS A 606 -33.65 18.34 20.06
C CYS A 606 -32.74 17.26 20.67
N SER A 607 -33.22 16.01 20.73
CA SER A 607 -32.67 14.91 21.54
C SER A 607 -31.58 14.07 20.86
N PHE A 608 -31.06 14.50 19.71
CA PHE A 608 -30.11 13.72 18.92
C PHE A 608 -28.66 14.20 19.11
N ASN A 609 -27.97 13.63 20.09
CA ASN A 609 -26.51 13.62 20.19
C ASN A 609 -26.09 12.33 20.90
N PRO A 610 -25.18 11.49 20.33
CA PRO A 610 -24.62 10.34 21.03
C PRO A 610 -23.96 10.71 22.37
N ALA A 611 -23.48 11.95 22.50
CA ALA A 611 -22.75 12.45 23.66
C ALA A 611 -23.61 12.84 24.88
N LYS A 612 -24.96 12.81 24.80
CA LYS A 612 -25.81 13.22 25.94
C LYS A 612 -26.11 12.12 26.97
N ARG A 613 -25.43 10.97 26.91
CA ARG A 613 -25.58 9.89 27.93
C ARG A 613 -24.72 10.06 29.19
N PHE A 614 -23.87 11.08 29.28
CA PHE A 614 -23.18 11.44 30.53
C PHE A 614 -23.68 12.77 31.09
N ARG A 615 -24.31 12.74 32.27
CA ARG A 615 -24.59 13.97 33.04
C ARG A 615 -23.31 14.42 33.75
N PHE A 616 -22.89 15.66 33.53
CA PHE A 616 -21.94 16.35 34.40
C PHE A 616 -22.56 17.67 34.91
N CYS A 617 -22.35 17.95 36.20
CA CYS A 617 -22.77 19.17 36.88
C CYS A 617 -22.20 20.41 36.19
N SER A 618 -23.06 21.38 35.90
CA SER A 618 -22.69 22.70 35.40
C SER A 618 -22.05 23.53 36.50
N SER A 619 -20.77 23.88 36.35
CA SER A 619 -20.17 25.02 37.05
C SER A 619 -19.63 26.04 36.05
N SER A 620 -19.77 27.31 36.41
CA SER A 620 -19.61 28.51 35.59
C SER A 620 -18.14 28.88 35.36
N LEU A 621 -17.47 28.24 34.39
CA LEU A 621 -16.13 28.61 33.92
C LEU A 621 -16.15 29.04 32.45
N SER A 622 -15.30 30.02 32.09
CA SER A 622 -15.22 30.55 30.73
C SER A 622 -14.81 29.46 29.73
N LYS A 623 -15.29 29.54 28.49
CA LYS A 623 -15.13 28.48 27.48
C LYS A 623 -13.67 28.24 27.06
N GLN A 624 -12.82 29.26 27.13
CA GLN A 624 -11.37 29.14 26.92
C GLN A 624 -10.72 28.32 28.04
N ASP A 625 -11.17 28.52 29.29
CA ASP A 625 -10.68 27.79 30.45
C ASP A 625 -11.06 26.30 30.38
N GLN A 626 -12.23 25.97 29.81
CA GLN A 626 -12.64 24.57 29.61
C GLN A 626 -11.73 23.83 28.62
N ILE A 627 -11.32 24.49 27.52
CA ILE A 627 -10.39 23.91 26.52
C ILE A 627 -8.99 23.77 27.10
N SER A 628 -8.51 24.80 27.81
CA SER A 628 -7.22 24.75 28.48
C SER A 628 -7.19 23.65 29.56
N ASN A 629 -8.27 23.50 30.31
CA ASN A 629 -8.41 22.48 31.35
C ASN A 629 -8.46 21.07 30.76
N ALA A 630 -9.25 20.82 29.71
CA ALA A 630 -9.30 19.51 29.06
C ALA A 630 -7.97 19.13 28.40
N LEU A 631 -7.25 20.09 27.81
CA LEU A 631 -5.91 19.84 27.28
C LEU A 631 -4.90 19.58 28.40
N SER A 632 -5.02 20.25 29.54
CA SER A 632 -4.23 19.97 30.74
C SER A 632 -4.51 18.55 31.27
N CYS A 633 -5.78 18.16 31.39
CA CYS A 633 -6.18 16.83 31.82
C CYS A 633 -5.71 15.73 30.86
N LEU A 634 -5.82 15.95 29.54
CA LEU A 634 -5.32 15.00 28.54
C LEU A 634 -3.80 14.88 28.59
N LYS A 635 -3.07 15.99 28.81
CA LYS A 635 -1.61 15.96 28.99
C LYS A 635 -1.21 15.18 30.24
N ILE A 636 -1.92 15.38 31.35
CA ILE A 636 -1.70 14.65 32.60
C ILE A 636 -1.99 13.16 32.38
N ALA A 637 -3.13 12.82 31.76
CA ALA A 637 -3.49 11.43 31.47
C ALA A 637 -2.47 10.73 30.55
N ILE A 638 -1.95 11.39 29.51
CA ILE A 638 -0.91 10.84 28.64
C ILE A 638 0.43 10.72 29.36
N ARG A 639 0.76 11.68 30.24
CA ARG A 639 1.97 11.63 31.06
C ARG A 639 1.91 10.47 32.05
N ASP A 640 0.77 10.28 32.72
CA ASP A 640 0.56 9.17 33.65
C ASP A 640 0.49 7.83 32.89
N ALA A 641 0.07 7.84 31.63
CA ALA A 641 0.08 6.67 30.76
C ALA A 641 1.49 6.24 30.30
N SER A 642 2.56 7.00 30.53
CA SER A 642 3.91 6.49 30.25
C SER A 642 4.26 5.31 31.15
N GLU A 643 3.75 5.29 32.39
CA GLU A 643 3.86 4.14 33.28
C GLU A 643 2.98 2.98 32.79
N LEU A 644 1.76 3.27 32.32
CA LEU A 644 0.87 2.28 31.71
C LEU A 644 1.54 1.55 30.54
N VAL A 645 2.19 2.28 29.61
CA VAL A 645 2.87 1.70 28.43
C VAL A 645 3.98 0.74 28.85
N VAL A 646 4.72 1.04 29.92
CA VAL A 646 5.74 0.14 30.48
C VAL A 646 5.09 -1.12 31.05
N PHE A 647 4.00 -1.00 31.79
CA PHE A 647 3.31 -2.18 32.35
C PHE A 647 2.58 -3.02 31.28
N LEU A 648 2.07 -2.39 30.22
CA LEU A 648 1.49 -3.05 29.05
C LEU A 648 2.55 -3.94 28.37
N SER A 649 3.81 -3.52 28.28
CA SER A 649 4.87 -4.38 27.71
C SER A 649 5.06 -5.74 28.43
N GLY A 650 4.54 -5.89 29.66
CA GLY A 650 4.52 -7.16 30.40
C GLY A 650 3.21 -7.96 30.30
N CYS A 651 2.17 -7.44 29.64
CA CYS A 651 0.90 -8.12 29.46
C CYS A 651 0.94 -9.02 28.20
N PRO A 652 0.47 -10.28 28.28
CA PRO A 652 0.38 -11.16 27.10
C PRO A 652 -0.51 -10.53 26.03
N ARG A 653 -0.11 -10.61 24.75
CA ARG A 653 -0.93 -10.13 23.64
C ARG A 653 -2.14 -11.04 23.43
N LEU A 654 -3.30 -10.41 23.22
CA LEU A 654 -4.49 -11.11 22.72
C LEU A 654 -4.25 -11.36 21.23
N TYR A 655 -4.04 -12.62 20.84
CA TYR A 655 -3.92 -13.00 19.42
C TYR A 655 -5.28 -12.85 18.74
N GLN A 656 -5.57 -11.66 18.20
CA GLN A 656 -6.67 -11.46 17.27
C GLN A 656 -6.09 -11.43 15.85
N GLN A 657 -6.22 -12.51 15.06
CA GLN A 657 -6.16 -12.31 13.62
C GLN A 657 -7.46 -11.60 13.21
N PRO A 658 -7.39 -10.50 12.45
CA PRO A 658 -8.59 -9.96 11.85
C PRO A 658 -9.10 -10.99 10.84
N TYR A 659 -10.33 -11.47 11.01
CA TYR A 659 -11.04 -12.19 9.95
C TYR A 659 -11.01 -11.29 8.71
N SER A 660 -10.31 -11.77 7.69
CA SER A 660 -9.73 -11.00 6.58
C SER A 660 -10.74 -10.42 5.59
N MET A 661 -12.04 -10.48 5.84
CA MET A 661 -13.04 -10.03 4.86
C MET A 661 -13.90 -8.84 5.32
N TYR A 662 -13.92 -8.49 6.62
CA TYR A 662 -14.87 -7.47 7.13
C TYR A 662 -14.28 -6.41 8.07
N LEU A 663 -12.98 -6.37 8.29
CA LEU A 663 -12.32 -5.22 8.95
C LEU A 663 -11.86 -4.13 7.96
N LEU A 664 -12.22 -4.26 6.67
CA LEU A 664 -12.18 -3.19 5.66
C LEU A 664 -13.34 -2.18 5.80
N LEU A 665 -14.05 -2.19 6.93
CA LEU A 665 -15.27 -1.42 7.16
C LEU A 665 -15.03 -0.09 7.89
N ASP A 666 -14.05 0.71 7.46
CA ASP A 666 -14.10 2.13 7.84
C ASP A 666 -15.29 2.85 7.17
N ASN A 667 -16.01 2.17 6.26
CA ASN A 667 -17.11 2.74 5.49
C ASN A 667 -18.14 1.71 4.94
N CYS A 668 -18.53 0.66 5.67
CA CYS A 668 -19.80 0.00 5.30
C CYS A 668 -20.62 -0.44 6.52
N MET A 669 -21.95 -0.38 6.36
CA MET A 669 -22.89 -0.77 7.40
C MET A 669 -23.07 -2.30 7.43
N PHE A 670 -22.70 -2.91 8.55
CA PHE A 670 -22.82 -4.36 8.75
C PHE A 670 -24.27 -4.85 8.59
N GLY A 671 -24.46 -5.91 7.79
CA GLY A 671 -25.76 -6.57 7.61
C GLY A 671 -26.83 -5.76 6.86
N ARG A 672 -26.48 -4.59 6.29
CA ARG A 672 -27.43 -3.68 5.60
C ARG A 672 -27.07 -3.38 4.15
N GLN A 673 -26.25 -4.22 3.55
CA GLN A 673 -25.69 -3.97 2.22
C GLN A 673 -26.78 -3.87 1.15
N MET A 674 -27.77 -4.76 1.17
CA MET A 674 -28.89 -4.76 0.21
C MET A 674 -29.79 -3.53 0.36
N GLU A 675 -30.06 -3.10 1.60
CA GLU A 675 -30.84 -1.90 1.87
C GLU A 675 -30.09 -0.63 1.45
N MET A 676 -28.79 -0.56 1.77
CA MET A 676 -27.91 0.53 1.34
C MET A 676 -27.82 0.63 -0.18
N GLU A 677 -27.64 -0.50 -0.87
CA GLU A 677 -27.58 -0.53 -2.34
C GLU A 677 -28.89 0.00 -2.96
N ARG A 678 -30.05 -0.35 -2.39
CA ARG A 678 -31.34 0.18 -2.86
C ARG A 678 -31.49 1.68 -2.65
N ILE A 679 -31.03 2.21 -1.51
CA ILE A 679 -31.04 3.65 -1.24
C ILE A 679 -30.12 4.37 -2.23
N MET A 680 -28.91 3.84 -2.43
CA MET A 680 -27.92 4.43 -3.34
C MET A 680 -28.40 4.39 -4.80
N ASN A 681 -28.98 3.27 -5.25
CA ASN A 681 -29.55 3.16 -6.59
C ASN A 681 -30.68 4.17 -6.81
N PHE A 682 -31.57 4.37 -5.82
CA PHE A 682 -32.62 5.39 -5.90
C PHE A 682 -32.07 6.82 -5.99
N LEU A 683 -31.08 7.16 -5.16
CA LEU A 683 -30.50 8.50 -5.10
C LEU A 683 -29.67 8.83 -6.35
N LEU A 684 -29.00 7.84 -6.93
CA LEU A 684 -28.12 8.01 -8.08
C LEU A 684 -28.82 7.78 -9.43
N GLN A 685 -30.06 7.29 -9.45
CA GLN A 685 -30.81 7.05 -10.69
C GLN A 685 -30.95 8.33 -11.55
N GLU A 686 -30.63 8.22 -12.84
CA GLU A 686 -30.92 9.25 -13.85
C GLU A 686 -32.39 9.19 -14.28
N GLU A 687 -33.06 10.34 -14.27
CA GLU A 687 -34.47 10.43 -14.70
C GLU A 687 -34.56 10.56 -16.22
N ALA A 688 -35.56 9.91 -16.82
CA ALA A 688 -35.85 10.08 -18.24
C ALA A 688 -36.29 11.53 -18.52
N PRO A 689 -35.85 12.14 -19.65
CA PRO A 689 -36.23 13.51 -19.98
C PRO A 689 -37.77 13.62 -20.10
N GLY A 690 -38.40 14.35 -19.16
CA GLY A 690 -39.85 14.58 -19.12
C GLY A 690 -40.59 14.14 -17.85
N ALA A 691 -39.91 13.57 -16.84
CA ALA A 691 -40.54 13.27 -15.54
C ALA A 691 -40.71 14.57 -14.72
N ASP A 692 -41.90 15.16 -14.77
CA ASP A 692 -42.22 16.47 -14.18
C ASP A 692 -42.52 16.42 -12.67
N TYR A 693 -42.01 15.41 -11.94
CA TYR A 693 -42.35 15.15 -10.54
C TYR A 693 -41.21 14.52 -9.73
N PRO A 694 -41.02 14.92 -8.46
CA PRO A 694 -39.96 14.38 -7.61
C PRO A 694 -40.26 12.93 -7.25
N CYS A 695 -39.26 12.06 -7.38
CA CYS A 695 -39.36 10.66 -6.98
C CYS A 695 -39.35 10.53 -5.44
N VAL A 696 -40.15 9.60 -4.92
CA VAL A 696 -40.33 9.36 -3.48
C VAL A 696 -39.99 7.91 -3.14
N LEU A 697 -39.02 7.71 -2.23
CA LEU A 697 -38.69 6.41 -1.64
C LEU A 697 -39.25 6.30 -0.23
N PRO A 698 -40.27 5.44 0.00
CA PRO A 698 -40.72 5.11 1.34
C PRO A 698 -39.79 4.10 2.00
N ILE A 699 -39.39 4.38 3.24
CA ILE A 699 -38.64 3.46 4.08
C ILE A 699 -39.48 3.16 5.33
N ILE A 700 -39.96 1.91 5.41
CA ILE A 700 -40.87 1.44 6.45
C ILE A 700 -40.10 0.52 7.39
N GLU A 701 -40.11 0.83 8.68
CA GLU A 701 -39.35 -0.01 9.60
C GLU A 701 -39.86 0.05 11.06
N PRO A 702 -39.53 -0.96 11.87
CA PRO A 702 -39.69 -0.91 13.32
C PRO A 702 -38.89 0.22 14.00
N GLY A 703 -39.24 0.54 15.25
CA GLY A 703 -38.47 1.49 16.05
C GLY A 703 -37.06 0.96 16.39
N LYS A 704 -36.05 1.85 16.38
CA LYS A 704 -34.67 1.57 16.82
C LYS A 704 -33.84 0.59 15.97
N VAL A 705 -34.17 0.44 14.69
CA VAL A 705 -33.49 -0.48 13.73
C VAL A 705 -32.22 0.14 13.09
N GLY A 706 -31.97 1.44 13.29
CA GLY A 706 -30.78 2.13 12.75
C GLY A 706 -31.04 3.05 11.55
N LYS A 707 -32.30 3.39 11.26
CA LYS A 707 -32.71 4.17 10.08
C LYS A 707 -31.96 5.47 9.87
N THR A 708 -31.89 6.28 10.92
CA THR A 708 -31.27 7.61 10.84
C THR A 708 -29.80 7.47 10.45
N THR A 709 -29.11 6.50 11.03
CA THR A 709 -27.72 6.14 10.69
C THR A 709 -27.60 5.65 9.25
N MET A 710 -28.54 4.83 8.77
CA MET A 710 -28.53 4.31 7.39
C MET A 710 -28.70 5.43 6.35
N ILE A 711 -29.63 6.36 6.59
CA ILE A 711 -29.87 7.48 5.69
C ILE A 711 -28.73 8.49 5.76
N GLU A 712 -28.21 8.77 6.95
CA GLU A 712 -27.04 9.63 7.14
C GLU A 712 -25.81 9.06 6.43
N TYR A 713 -25.59 7.75 6.53
CA TYR A 713 -24.54 7.05 5.80
C TYR A 713 -24.66 7.23 4.29
N ALA A 714 -25.87 7.06 3.73
CA ALA A 714 -26.12 7.29 2.31
C ALA A 714 -25.95 8.77 1.90
N CYS A 715 -26.34 9.71 2.75
CA CYS A 715 -26.20 11.15 2.49
C CYS A 715 -24.74 11.63 2.53
N ASN A 716 -23.88 10.94 3.28
CA ASN A 716 -22.46 11.24 3.39
C ASN A 716 -21.63 10.67 2.22
N ASP A 717 -22.19 9.80 1.38
CA ASP A 717 -21.52 9.29 0.18
C ASP A 717 -21.24 10.45 -0.80
N ASP A 718 -19.99 10.59 -1.24
CA ASP A 718 -19.54 11.69 -2.10
C ASP A 718 -20.36 11.79 -3.40
N ARG A 719 -20.83 10.66 -3.95
CA ARG A 719 -21.65 10.65 -5.18
C ARG A 719 -23.01 11.28 -4.94
N VAL A 720 -23.57 11.11 -3.75
CA VAL A 720 -24.85 11.72 -3.35
C VAL A 720 -24.64 13.20 -3.06
N ARG A 721 -23.58 13.56 -2.31
CA ARG A 721 -23.24 14.96 -1.99
C ARG A 721 -22.91 15.82 -3.21
N ASN A 722 -22.38 15.22 -4.26
CA ASN A 722 -22.09 15.88 -5.53
C ASN A 722 -23.31 15.98 -6.46
N ARG A 723 -24.39 15.25 -6.17
CA ARG A 723 -25.61 15.24 -7.00
C ARG A 723 -26.70 16.17 -6.50
N PHE A 724 -26.77 16.42 -5.20
CA PHE A 724 -27.74 17.33 -4.58
C PHE A 724 -27.04 18.56 -4.02
N SER A 725 -27.50 19.75 -4.41
CA SER A 725 -26.99 21.03 -3.90
C SER A 725 -27.35 21.21 -2.43
N GLN A 726 -28.48 20.66 -1.98
CA GLN A 726 -28.92 20.74 -0.59
C GLN A 726 -29.62 19.46 -0.13
N THR A 727 -29.41 19.11 1.15
CA THR A 727 -30.16 18.05 1.84
C THR A 727 -30.94 18.63 3.02
N LEU A 728 -32.28 18.54 2.94
CA LEU A 728 -33.21 19.12 3.91
C LEU A 728 -33.91 18.02 4.71
N CYS A 729 -33.98 18.16 6.04
CA CYS A 729 -34.69 17.23 6.92
C CYS A 729 -35.91 17.88 7.59
N PHE A 730 -37.02 17.14 7.61
CA PHE A 730 -38.27 17.53 8.27
C PHE A 730 -38.72 16.44 9.24
N SER A 731 -38.97 16.82 10.48
CA SER A 731 -39.63 16.00 11.50
C SER A 731 -41.14 16.21 11.46
N GLN A 732 -41.89 15.24 11.99
CA GLN A 732 -43.35 15.30 12.03
C GLN A 732 -43.93 16.55 12.72
N ASP A 733 -43.24 17.11 13.71
CA ASP A 733 -43.75 18.28 14.44
C ASP A 733 -43.69 19.56 13.60
N SER A 734 -42.75 19.64 12.66
CA SER A 734 -42.62 20.76 11.72
C SER A 734 -43.57 20.66 10.54
N LEU A 735 -44.23 19.51 10.36
CA LEU A 735 -45.28 19.32 9.35
C LEU A 735 -46.65 19.85 9.78
N LYS A 736 -46.87 20.08 11.08
CA LYS A 736 -48.15 20.59 11.62
C LYS A 736 -48.35 22.08 11.35
N ASP A 737 -47.26 22.83 11.23
CA ASP A 737 -47.27 24.25 10.84
C ASP A 737 -47.20 24.36 9.30
N ALA A 738 -48.36 24.35 8.65
CA ALA A 738 -48.49 24.45 7.19
C ALA A 738 -47.83 25.71 6.57
N LYS A 739 -47.39 26.68 7.38
CA LYS A 739 -46.65 27.88 6.96
C LYS A 739 -45.11 27.72 6.94
N ARG A 740 -44.54 26.67 7.55
CA ARG A 740 -43.08 26.46 7.61
C ARG A 740 -42.54 25.72 6.38
N ILE A 741 -43.29 24.74 5.86
CA ILE A 741 -42.93 24.04 4.61
C ILE A 741 -43.02 24.99 3.39
N THR A 742 -43.86 26.03 3.45
CA THR A 742 -44.08 26.98 2.36
C THR A 742 -42.91 27.91 2.07
N ASN A 743 -41.76 27.83 2.73
CA ASN A 743 -40.58 28.60 2.33
C ASN A 743 -39.37 27.75 1.94
N LEU A 744 -39.37 26.42 2.18
CA LEU A 744 -38.19 25.52 2.11
C LEU A 744 -36.95 25.99 2.90
N SER A 745 -36.93 27.23 3.41
CA SER A 745 -35.94 27.83 4.31
C SER A 745 -36.10 27.38 5.76
N ASP A 746 -37.31 26.98 6.16
CA ASP A 746 -37.66 26.63 7.54
C ASP A 746 -37.65 25.09 7.73
N CYS A 747 -36.64 24.42 7.18
CA CYS A 747 -36.39 23.01 7.49
C CYS A 747 -35.84 22.86 8.92
N ASP A 748 -36.01 21.69 9.51
CA ASP A 748 -35.52 21.45 10.88
C ASP A 748 -34.00 21.41 10.94
N VAL A 749 -33.38 20.84 9.90
CA VAL A 749 -31.93 20.69 9.77
C VAL A 749 -31.54 20.73 8.30
N ILE A 750 -30.60 21.60 7.95
CA ILE A 750 -29.84 21.52 6.68
C ILE A 750 -28.66 20.59 6.93
N LYS A 751 -28.64 19.42 6.31
CA LYS A 751 -27.58 18.42 6.50
C LYS A 751 -26.36 18.65 5.60
N HIS A 752 -26.58 19.20 4.40
CA HIS A 752 -25.53 19.41 3.41
C HIS A 752 -25.92 20.60 2.53
N HIS A 753 -24.93 21.42 2.19
CA HIS A 753 -25.08 22.55 1.28
C HIS A 753 -23.83 22.66 0.40
N ASN A 754 -24.00 22.58 -0.91
CA ASN A 754 -22.93 22.65 -1.89
C ASN A 754 -23.17 23.80 -2.85
N HIS A 755 -22.49 24.93 -2.60
CA HIS A 755 -22.63 26.16 -3.38
C HIS A 755 -22.01 26.09 -4.79
N ALA A 756 -21.29 25.02 -5.14
CA ALA A 756 -20.58 24.88 -6.41
C ALA A 756 -21.43 24.28 -7.56
N ILE A 757 -22.64 23.80 -7.27
CA ILE A 757 -23.51 23.11 -8.25
C ILE A 757 -24.42 24.14 -8.93
N GLN A 758 -24.37 24.22 -10.27
CA GLN A 758 -25.21 25.14 -11.06
C GLN A 758 -26.70 24.73 -11.11
N GLU A 759 -27.00 23.45 -10.88
CA GLU A 759 -28.38 22.92 -10.85
C GLU A 759 -28.90 22.80 -9.40
N GLU A 760 -30.04 23.42 -9.09
CA GLU A 760 -30.65 23.44 -7.74
C GLU A 760 -31.38 22.13 -7.35
N ARG A 761 -30.76 20.97 -7.54
CA ARG A 761 -31.36 19.67 -7.16
C ARG A 761 -31.30 19.48 -5.65
N MET A 762 -32.44 19.20 -5.01
CA MET A 762 -32.50 18.99 -3.55
C MET A 762 -32.85 17.55 -3.18
N LEU A 763 -32.32 17.09 -2.05
CA LEU A 763 -32.72 15.87 -1.38
C LEU A 763 -33.55 16.22 -0.14
N VAL A 764 -34.81 15.77 -0.08
CA VAL A 764 -35.70 16.02 1.06
C VAL A 764 -35.92 14.74 1.85
N ILE A 765 -35.68 14.78 3.15
CA ILE A 765 -35.86 13.65 4.07
C ILE A 765 -36.97 14.00 5.06
N ILE A 766 -38.02 13.18 5.10
CA ILE A 766 -39.19 13.38 5.95
C ILE A 766 -39.29 12.23 6.95
N GLU A 767 -39.22 12.54 8.24
CA GLU A 767 -39.30 11.57 9.33
C GLU A 767 -40.65 11.64 10.05
N LEU A 768 -41.46 10.59 9.89
CA LEU A 768 -42.80 10.48 10.46
C LEU A 768 -42.83 9.48 11.63
N THR A 769 -43.22 9.94 12.81
CA THR A 769 -43.35 9.09 14.01
C THR A 769 -44.73 8.46 14.17
N ARG A 770 -45.77 9.04 13.54
CA ARG A 770 -47.18 8.59 13.52
C ARG A 770 -47.73 8.66 12.10
N GLU A 771 -48.91 8.09 11.89
CA GLU A 771 -49.60 8.16 10.60
C GLU A 771 -49.84 9.60 10.15
N ILE A 772 -49.65 9.82 8.84
CA ILE A 772 -50.03 11.03 8.13
C ILE A 772 -51.22 10.68 7.23
N ASP A 773 -52.24 11.53 7.23
CA ASP A 773 -53.40 11.35 6.35
C ASP A 773 -53.04 11.67 4.90
N GLU A 774 -53.77 11.04 3.96
CA GLU A 774 -53.51 11.16 2.53
C GLU A 774 -53.70 12.60 2.01
N SER A 775 -54.62 13.38 2.61
CA SER A 775 -54.82 14.79 2.26
C SER A 775 -53.61 15.66 2.64
N SER A 776 -53.05 15.47 3.83
CA SER A 776 -51.83 16.16 4.28
C SER A 776 -50.62 15.80 3.42
N TRP A 777 -50.46 14.51 3.08
CA TRP A 777 -49.40 14.09 2.15
C TRP A 777 -49.58 14.70 0.75
N LYS A 778 -50.78 14.66 0.17
CA LYS A 778 -51.06 15.25 -1.15
C LYS A 778 -50.74 16.74 -1.19
N LYS A 779 -51.05 17.47 -0.12
CA LYS A 779 -50.71 18.89 0.00
C LYS A 779 -49.19 19.09 0.02
N LEU A 780 -48.48 18.37 0.89
CA LEU A 780 -47.03 18.44 1.00
C LEU A 780 -46.30 18.06 -0.29
N TYR A 781 -46.76 16.99 -0.93
CA TYR A 781 -46.20 16.54 -2.20
C TYR A 781 -46.45 17.56 -3.32
N SER A 782 -47.63 18.20 -3.35
CA SER A 782 -47.93 19.27 -4.30
C SER A 782 -47.06 20.52 -4.09
N ASP A 783 -46.71 20.83 -2.84
CA ASP A 783 -45.82 21.94 -2.49
C ASP A 783 -44.37 21.63 -2.91
N CYS A 784 -43.90 20.41 -2.64
CA CYS A 784 -42.59 19.93 -3.09
C CYS A 784 -42.50 19.92 -4.63
N LYS A 785 -43.53 19.41 -5.31
CA LYS A 785 -43.58 19.36 -6.79
C LYS A 785 -43.46 20.73 -7.44
N ARG A 786 -44.02 21.78 -6.82
CA ARG A 786 -43.97 23.15 -7.36
C ARG A 786 -42.61 23.84 -7.20
N ARG A 787 -41.74 23.32 -6.33
CA ARG A 787 -40.52 24.03 -5.89
C ARG A 787 -39.23 23.27 -6.14
N LEU A 788 -39.29 21.94 -6.15
CA LEU A 788 -38.12 21.11 -6.39
C LEU A 788 -37.77 21.12 -7.87
N ALA A 789 -36.50 21.39 -8.19
CA ALA A 789 -35.99 21.25 -9.54
C ALA A 789 -36.06 19.78 -10.01
N SER A 790 -36.14 19.58 -11.32
CA SER A 790 -36.09 18.23 -11.93
C SER A 790 -34.85 17.46 -11.46
N GLY A 791 -35.01 16.17 -11.15
CA GLY A 791 -33.95 15.35 -10.55
C GLY A 791 -33.85 15.41 -9.02
N SER A 792 -34.66 16.23 -8.33
CA SER A 792 -34.76 16.22 -6.86
C SER A 792 -35.45 14.94 -6.35
N LYS A 793 -35.03 14.46 -5.18
CA LYS A 793 -35.51 13.20 -4.60
C LYS A 793 -36.08 13.42 -3.20
N ILE A 794 -37.05 12.59 -2.82
CA ILE A 794 -37.67 12.59 -1.49
C ILE A 794 -37.49 11.20 -0.86
N ILE A 795 -37.01 11.16 0.38
CA ILE A 795 -37.03 9.97 1.23
C ILE A 795 -38.05 10.22 2.33
N ILE A 796 -39.02 9.33 2.48
CA ILE A 796 -39.99 9.37 3.57
C ILE A 796 -39.81 8.15 4.46
N THR A 797 -39.60 8.38 5.76
CA THR A 797 -39.41 7.31 6.74
C THR A 797 -40.57 7.27 7.71
N SER A 798 -41.06 6.07 8.01
CA SER A 798 -42.07 5.91 9.05
C SER A 798 -42.11 4.50 9.65
N ARG A 799 -42.94 4.34 10.68
CA ARG A 799 -43.25 3.03 11.30
C ARG A 799 -44.50 2.36 10.71
N PRO A 800 -45.60 3.09 10.44
CA PRO A 800 -46.79 2.49 9.84
C PRO A 800 -46.57 2.14 8.36
N GLU A 801 -47.19 1.05 7.93
CA GLU A 801 -47.12 0.57 6.54
C GLU A 801 -47.84 1.50 5.55
N THR A 802 -48.67 2.42 6.06
CA THR A 802 -49.48 3.35 5.27
C THR A 802 -48.65 4.24 4.33
N ILE A 803 -47.39 4.55 4.68
CA ILE A 803 -46.50 5.34 3.83
C ILE A 803 -46.04 4.61 2.55
N ALA A 804 -46.19 3.28 2.47
CA ALA A 804 -45.87 2.51 1.26
C ALA A 804 -46.59 3.07 0.03
N ARG A 805 -47.81 3.57 0.24
CA ARG A 805 -48.70 4.12 -0.80
C ARG A 805 -48.28 5.51 -1.29
N PHE A 806 -47.38 6.18 -0.56
CA PHE A 806 -46.91 7.53 -0.89
C PHE A 806 -45.67 7.52 -1.79
N GLY A 807 -45.05 6.35 -2.01
CA GLY A 807 -43.86 6.20 -2.83
C GLY A 807 -44.13 6.19 -4.32
N THR A 808 -43.19 6.74 -5.09
CA THR A 808 -43.12 6.50 -6.54
C THR A 808 -42.29 5.26 -6.86
N THR A 809 -41.53 4.76 -5.89
CA THR A 809 -40.76 3.51 -5.97
C THR A 809 -41.24 2.51 -4.91
N ARG A 810 -40.87 1.24 -5.09
CA ARG A 810 -41.18 0.18 -4.12
C ARG A 810 -40.62 0.55 -2.74
N ALA A 811 -41.47 0.47 -1.71
CA ALA A 811 -41.07 0.75 -0.34
C ALA A 811 -39.96 -0.18 0.13
N LEU A 812 -38.93 0.39 0.77
CA LEU A 812 -37.86 -0.33 1.42
C LEU A 812 -38.30 -0.71 2.84
N ARG A 813 -38.41 -2.01 3.10
CA ARG A 813 -38.74 -2.53 4.44
C ARG A 813 -37.47 -2.98 5.13
N VAL A 814 -37.15 -2.35 6.25
CA VAL A 814 -35.96 -2.70 7.05
C VAL A 814 -36.41 -3.49 8.27
N GLN A 815 -35.83 -4.67 8.48
CA GLN A 815 -36.17 -5.57 9.59
C GLN A 815 -35.03 -5.58 10.62
N PHE A 816 -35.26 -6.09 11.84
CA PHE A 816 -34.14 -6.35 12.75
C PHE A 816 -33.17 -7.37 12.12
N LEU A 817 -31.89 -7.28 12.45
CA LEU A 817 -30.94 -8.33 12.08
C LEU A 817 -31.27 -9.61 12.86
N ASP A 818 -31.04 -10.77 12.24
CA ASP A 818 -31.25 -12.06 12.89
C ASP A 818 -30.24 -12.30 14.02
N GLU A 819 -30.58 -13.20 14.95
CA GLU A 819 -29.73 -13.56 16.08
C GLU A 819 -28.34 -14.02 15.61
N GLU A 820 -28.28 -14.75 14.50
CA GLU A 820 -27.05 -15.21 13.86
C GLU A 820 -26.18 -14.05 13.35
N ALA A 821 -26.78 -12.99 12.83
CA ALA A 821 -26.05 -11.82 12.34
C ALA A 821 -25.46 -11.01 13.50
N TYR A 822 -26.21 -10.83 14.59
CA TYR A 822 -25.67 -10.22 15.81
C TYR A 822 -24.58 -11.09 16.43
N TRP A 823 -24.82 -12.39 16.54
CA TRP A 823 -23.82 -13.33 17.02
C TRP A 823 -22.54 -13.29 16.18
N TYR A 824 -22.65 -13.27 14.86
CA TYR A 824 -21.50 -13.14 13.97
C TYR A 824 -20.76 -11.80 14.19
N PHE A 825 -21.49 -10.69 14.30
CA PHE A 825 -20.89 -9.38 14.60
C PHE A 825 -20.12 -9.40 15.94
N PHE A 826 -20.75 -9.92 17.01
CA PHE A 826 -20.10 -10.05 18.32
C PHE A 826 -18.96 -11.07 18.29
N LYS A 827 -19.09 -12.16 17.53
CA LYS A 827 -18.03 -13.16 17.34
C LYS A 827 -16.79 -12.51 16.75
N VAL A 828 -16.96 -11.82 15.63
CA VAL A 828 -15.86 -11.15 14.92
C VAL A 828 -15.23 -10.05 15.77
N ARG A 829 -16.03 -9.27 16.51
CA ARG A 829 -15.51 -8.18 17.36
C ARG A 829 -14.88 -8.63 18.66
N THR A 830 -15.46 -9.64 19.32
CA THR A 830 -15.04 -10.10 20.65
C THR A 830 -13.92 -11.11 20.57
N PHE A 831 -13.99 -12.03 19.60
CA PHE A 831 -13.05 -13.16 19.49
C PHE A 831 -12.09 -13.00 18.31
N GLY A 832 -12.44 -12.22 17.27
CA GLY A 832 -11.61 -12.16 16.07
C GLY A 832 -11.44 -13.56 15.46
N SER A 833 -10.21 -14.08 15.47
CA SER A 833 -9.87 -15.44 15.04
C SER A 833 -9.67 -16.47 16.15
N THR A 834 -9.82 -16.10 17.43
CA THR A 834 -9.66 -17.07 18.52
C THR A 834 -10.79 -18.10 18.50
N ASN A 835 -10.49 -19.32 18.94
CA ASN A 835 -11.50 -20.35 19.02
C ASN A 835 -12.45 -20.02 20.19
N ILE A 836 -13.75 -19.99 19.91
CA ILE A 836 -14.79 -19.64 20.90
C ILE A 836 -14.78 -20.63 22.06
N GLU A 837 -14.39 -21.88 21.78
CA GLU A 837 -14.29 -22.96 22.76
C GLU A 837 -13.26 -22.67 23.86
N ASP A 838 -12.26 -21.83 23.59
CA ASP A 838 -11.23 -21.45 24.58
C ASP A 838 -11.76 -20.42 25.60
N HIS A 839 -12.92 -19.81 25.35
CA HIS A 839 -13.48 -18.71 26.13
C HIS A 839 -15.01 -18.84 26.36
N PRO A 840 -15.49 -19.91 27.04
CA PRO A 840 -16.91 -20.23 27.15
C PRO A 840 -17.73 -19.20 27.95
N GLU A 841 -17.13 -18.52 28.92
CA GLU A 841 -17.81 -17.47 29.69
C GLU A 841 -18.08 -16.21 28.86
N LEU A 842 -17.10 -15.78 28.06
CA LEU A 842 -17.26 -14.67 27.12
C LEU A 842 -18.29 -15.01 26.04
N ALA A 843 -18.29 -16.26 25.56
CA ALA A 843 -19.29 -16.73 24.59
C ALA A 843 -20.71 -16.66 25.19
N SER A 844 -20.86 -17.07 26.45
CA SER A 844 -22.12 -16.96 27.20
C SER A 844 -22.58 -15.51 27.39
N ILE A 845 -21.66 -14.60 27.72
CA ILE A 845 -21.96 -13.16 27.84
C ILE A 845 -22.36 -12.57 26.49
N ALA A 846 -21.63 -12.86 25.42
CA ALA A 846 -21.94 -12.39 24.09
C ALA A 846 -23.31 -12.92 23.62
N MET A 847 -23.64 -14.19 23.88
CA MET A 847 -24.97 -14.74 23.60
C MET A 847 -26.08 -14.10 24.45
N LYS A 848 -25.79 -13.71 25.71
CA LYS A 848 -26.74 -12.93 26.52
C LYS A 848 -26.99 -11.55 25.93
N ILE A 849 -25.93 -10.86 25.47
CA ILE A 849 -26.05 -9.55 24.81
C ILE A 849 -26.85 -9.68 23.51
N VAL A 850 -26.57 -10.70 22.70
CA VAL A 850 -27.32 -11.00 21.47
C VAL A 850 -28.80 -11.23 21.78
N ARG A 851 -29.13 -12.03 22.81
CA ARG A 851 -30.51 -12.27 23.24
C ARG A 851 -31.21 -11.04 23.81
N GLU A 852 -30.49 -10.15 24.50
CA GLU A 852 -31.05 -8.86 24.93
C GLU A 852 -31.34 -7.94 23.73
N LEU A 853 -30.48 -7.95 22.71
CA LEU A 853 -30.64 -7.16 21.49
C LEU A 853 -31.72 -7.70 20.56
N THR A 854 -31.97 -9.02 20.56
CA THR A 854 -33.05 -9.65 19.79
C THR A 854 -34.36 -9.73 20.57
N GLY A 855 -34.34 -9.68 21.91
CA GLY A 855 -35.47 -10.09 22.75
C GLY A 855 -36.22 -9.01 23.55
N VAL A 856 -35.76 -7.76 23.69
CA VAL A 856 -36.40 -6.80 24.64
C VAL A 856 -36.75 -5.45 24.02
N SER A 857 -38.03 -5.11 24.09
CA SER A 857 -38.70 -3.85 23.69
C SER A 857 -38.16 -2.57 24.36
N SER A 858 -37.18 -2.67 25.26
CA SER A 858 -36.67 -1.56 26.05
C SER A 858 -35.21 -1.81 26.45
N VAL A 859 -34.25 -1.33 25.65
CA VAL A 859 -32.99 -0.65 25.98
C VAL A 859 -32.15 -0.57 24.69
N HIS A 860 -31.08 0.20 24.70
CA HIS A 860 -30.50 0.95 23.60
C HIS A 860 -29.74 0.13 22.54
N THR A 861 -30.12 0.26 21.28
CA THR A 861 -29.37 -0.28 20.14
C THR A 861 -28.02 0.42 20.00
N PHE A 862 -26.94 -0.35 20.10
CA PHE A 862 -25.67 -0.07 19.44
C PHE A 862 -25.88 -0.31 17.95
N THR A 863 -26.05 0.78 17.19
CA THR A 863 -25.76 0.74 15.75
C THR A 863 -24.41 1.41 15.60
N ALA A 864 -23.44 0.61 15.16
CA ALA A 864 -22.04 0.96 15.11
C ALA A 864 -21.80 2.12 14.13
N SER A 865 -21.60 3.32 14.68
CA SER A 865 -20.57 4.21 14.17
C SER A 865 -19.27 3.79 14.87
N CYS A 866 -18.45 3.01 14.15
CA CYS A 866 -17.03 2.91 14.47
C CYS A 866 -16.31 4.12 13.89
#